data_AF-A0A0P7BI69-F1
#
_entry.id   AF-A0A0P7BI69-F1
#
_cell.length_a   1.000
_cell.length_b   1.000
_cell.length_c   1.000
_cell.angle_alpha   90.00
_cell.angle_beta   90.00
_cell.angle_gamma   90.00
#
_symmetry.space_group_name_H-M   'P 1'
#
loop_
_entity.id
_entity.type
_entity.pdbx_description
1 polymer ?
#
loop_
_entity_poly.entity_id
_entity_poly.type
_entity_poly.pdbx_seq_one_letter_code
_entity_poly.pdbx_strand_id
1 'polypeptide(L)'
;MPVVNLSELNIVLGVLGGFMVLYGVISVKIKQSWYLGEALPAMIMGIILGPVSAKFLDSERWGAAQEGQSEDIALGLMRVVIGVQLVIAGYQLPAKYNIIRWRELAICLLPVMTLMWLCTTGCILATIPKLSLLAAMVLASCVTCTDPVLSQAVAKGPFADKYVSRHLREIISSEAGANDGFGFPFLMLATYLMRHAFGSSDSHSDGEAAHRLLSRTGDVGRLGGGVGEVFKNWFLETWLYYVILGIAYGAVVGYSSCRAVKFALKRGWIDEQSYLLFPTALGLFLIGTCGAIGTNDLLACTVAGNALNWDGEFLAETNRRHDEVNHCVDVLLNFGGFMYIGTVIPWDQFNDPDGTGVTYPRLLALGVMVLLFRQALFMGYFGPIGVGAVFYLEHVRHLFPHAGEGDKEETDLINALGPVIYWLVFFSIVVHGLSIPALNLIYRNRGVEPIQDDAVSIRRKSLTMARPANAVTGDEDTFIAFNRFSRPVMDNPVLPGLQSTIRPATSGNEHSSFSEDEFEREQREKWKRRTIHTSPLLFSPVIAFDSPTSSSSNHPSRAFVDSAYLAYRVDRLDLFPPSVPDTKEYIDQTNPIHHAYSESWEAIRTATVDFGLCPNRVWAMVRGQQDRTTSPTKLIQPLRRNEHIVPHTDHENCNYELCNHSRVDFKWMAQRHESIACKEYPCRPLRHRFPIDALDEAAILLKPIAWKLDGLSIVHPSQGYLAVSNVSSDGTGTGAWQDREVNECLYTYFTDIPRQFQCEGIWWDTVCIPKDKTARSIAVNRMHLDYEDSRVTFIHDCYLRDRSWLDGESACITIIHSPWFSRGWTGLELAFSHKVKIAFKDSVIKDLDEDILAESDTSSPPISLPT
;
A
#
# COMPACT_ATOMS: atom_id res chain seq x y z
N MET A 1 -20.11 41.30 22.51
CA MET A 1 -19.92 40.08 23.33
C MET A 1 -19.96 38.89 22.38
N PRO A 2 -19.06 37.91 22.47
CA PRO A 2 -19.22 36.69 21.68
C PRO A 2 -20.52 35.99 22.10
N VAL A 3 -21.44 35.83 21.15
CA VAL A 3 -22.72 35.14 21.37
C VAL A 3 -22.52 33.69 20.95
N VAL A 4 -22.92 32.75 21.82
CA VAL A 4 -22.90 31.31 21.48
C VAL A 4 -23.90 31.07 20.36
N ASN A 5 -23.41 30.76 19.16
CA ASN A 5 -24.23 30.48 17.98
C ASN A 5 -24.47 28.97 17.85
N LEU A 6 -25.62 28.52 18.35
CA LEU A 6 -26.10 27.14 18.25
C LEU A 6 -26.88 26.93 16.96
N SER A 7 -26.24 27.15 15.80
CA SER A 7 -26.83 26.71 14.53
C SER A 7 -26.83 25.18 14.44
N GLU A 8 -27.82 24.61 13.76
CA GLU A 8 -27.90 23.16 13.53
C GLU A 8 -26.59 22.63 12.94
N LEU A 9 -26.06 23.30 11.90
CA LEU A 9 -24.77 22.97 11.30
C LEU A 9 -23.62 22.89 12.33
N ASN A 10 -23.54 23.86 13.25
CA ASN A 10 -22.51 23.85 14.30
C ASN A 10 -22.69 22.68 15.27
N ILE A 11 -23.93 22.32 15.59
CA ILE A 11 -24.25 21.16 16.44
C ILE A 11 -23.82 19.88 15.72
N VAL A 12 -24.18 19.71 14.45
CA VAL A 12 -23.80 18.55 13.62
C VAL A 12 -22.29 18.37 13.59
N LEU A 13 -21.58 19.42 13.15
CA LEU A 13 -20.14 19.36 12.96
C LEU A 13 -19.43 19.19 14.30
N GLY A 14 -19.94 19.81 15.35
CA GLY A 14 -19.43 19.65 16.71
C GLY A 14 -19.60 18.22 17.24
N VAL A 15 -20.77 17.61 17.03
CA VAL A 15 -21.07 16.24 17.45
C VAL A 15 -20.30 15.22 16.62
N LEU A 16 -20.38 15.29 15.29
CA LEU A 16 -19.73 14.37 14.37
C LEU A 16 -18.21 14.48 14.52
N GLY A 17 -17.66 15.69 14.50
CA GLY A 17 -16.24 15.94 14.71
C GLY A 17 -15.77 15.52 16.10
N GLY A 18 -16.54 15.84 17.15
CA GLY A 18 -16.24 15.42 18.52
C GLY A 18 -16.22 13.89 18.67
N PHE A 19 -17.20 13.19 18.09
CA PHE A 19 -17.23 11.74 18.03
C PHE A 19 -16.00 11.18 17.29
N MET A 20 -15.66 11.74 16.13
CA MET A 20 -14.50 11.29 15.36
C MET A 20 -13.18 11.47 16.12
N VAL A 21 -13.01 12.59 16.82
CA VAL A 21 -11.83 12.85 17.67
C VAL A 21 -11.77 11.83 18.80
N LEU A 22 -12.86 11.65 19.55
CA LEU A 22 -12.92 10.71 20.67
C LEU A 22 -12.69 9.27 20.21
N TYR A 23 -13.39 8.84 19.14
CA TYR A 23 -13.22 7.53 18.53
C TYR A 23 -11.78 7.32 18.08
N GLY A 24 -11.16 8.32 17.43
CA GLY A 24 -9.78 8.28 16.95
C GLY A 24 -8.79 7.96 18.07
N VAL A 25 -8.93 8.61 19.23
CA VAL A 25 -8.07 8.40 20.41
C VAL A 25 -8.13 6.96 20.94
N ILE A 26 -9.29 6.30 20.87
CA ILE A 26 -9.48 4.92 21.37
C ILE A 26 -9.59 3.88 20.25
N SER A 27 -9.35 4.28 19.00
CA SER A 27 -9.64 3.49 17.80
C SER A 27 -8.92 2.13 17.80
N VAL A 28 -7.67 2.08 18.29
CA VAL A 28 -6.90 0.84 18.43
C VAL A 28 -7.64 -0.16 19.33
N LYS A 29 -8.20 0.29 20.45
CA LYS A 29 -8.90 -0.59 21.38
C LYS A 29 -10.22 -1.09 20.78
N ILE A 30 -10.96 -0.22 20.10
CA ILE A 30 -12.22 -0.59 19.44
C ILE A 30 -11.97 -1.57 18.27
N LYS A 31 -11.09 -1.22 17.33
CA LYS A 31 -10.87 -1.98 16.10
C LYS A 31 -9.98 -3.20 16.29
N GLN A 32 -8.88 -3.09 17.03
CA GLN A 32 -7.91 -4.19 17.15
C GLN A 32 -8.14 -5.09 18.36
N SER A 33 -8.63 -4.55 19.48
CA SER A 33 -8.85 -5.34 20.70
C SER A 33 -10.28 -5.89 20.77
N TRP A 34 -11.28 -5.06 20.49
CA TRP A 34 -12.69 -5.46 20.55
C TRP A 34 -13.23 -5.97 19.22
N TYR A 35 -12.52 -5.78 18.10
CA TYR A 35 -12.96 -6.17 16.75
C TYR A 35 -14.34 -5.60 16.40
N LEU A 36 -14.65 -4.41 16.90
CA LEU A 36 -15.90 -3.73 16.64
C LEU A 36 -15.75 -2.85 15.40
N GLY A 37 -16.59 -3.10 14.38
CA GLY A 37 -16.64 -2.27 13.18
C GLY A 37 -17.10 -0.83 13.47
N GLU A 38 -16.99 0.05 12.47
CA GLU A 38 -17.35 1.48 12.60
C GLU A 38 -18.87 1.71 12.68
N ALA A 39 -19.65 0.85 12.03
CA ALA A 39 -21.08 0.99 11.88
C ALA A 39 -21.84 1.00 13.22
N LEU A 40 -21.56 0.02 14.08
CA LEU A 40 -22.29 -0.15 15.35
C LEU A 40 -22.05 1.02 16.33
N PRO A 41 -20.81 1.45 16.62
CA PRO A 41 -20.56 2.64 17.45
C PRO A 41 -21.18 3.91 16.88
N ALA A 42 -21.07 4.13 15.56
CA ALA A 42 -21.64 5.30 14.91
C ALA A 42 -23.17 5.32 15.01
N MET A 43 -23.84 4.19 14.73
CA MET A 43 -25.29 4.06 14.86
C MET A 43 -25.75 4.24 16.31
N ILE A 44 -25.07 3.64 17.30
CA ILE A 44 -25.40 3.82 18.72
C ILE A 44 -25.30 5.30 19.11
N MET A 45 -24.24 5.99 18.68
CA MET A 45 -24.12 7.43 18.94
C MET A 45 -25.23 8.23 18.25
N GLY A 46 -25.60 7.87 17.03
CA GLY A 46 -26.76 8.44 16.33
C GLY A 46 -28.07 8.25 17.11
N ILE A 47 -28.31 7.05 17.65
CA ILE A 47 -29.50 6.76 18.48
C ILE A 47 -29.48 7.59 19.78
N ILE A 48 -28.32 7.65 20.46
CA ILE A 48 -28.16 8.38 21.72
C ILE A 48 -28.40 9.89 21.51
N LEU A 49 -27.88 10.44 20.42
CA LEU A 49 -27.96 11.88 20.14
C LEU A 49 -29.21 12.27 19.35
N GLY A 50 -29.89 11.28 18.76
CA GLY A 50 -31.13 11.39 18.02
C GLY A 50 -32.38 11.53 18.89
N PRO A 51 -33.57 11.22 18.33
CA PRO A 51 -34.85 11.61 18.89
C PRO A 51 -35.25 10.87 20.18
N VAL A 52 -34.66 9.69 20.44
CA VAL A 52 -35.03 8.83 21.59
C VAL A 52 -34.48 9.32 22.92
N SER A 53 -33.31 9.96 22.92
CA SER A 53 -32.62 10.36 24.16
C SER A 53 -32.34 11.85 24.21
N ALA A 54 -31.25 12.33 23.59
CA ALA A 54 -30.81 13.70 23.81
C ALA A 54 -31.59 14.74 22.99
N LYS A 55 -32.27 14.34 21.89
CA LYS A 55 -32.92 15.23 20.90
C LYS A 55 -32.02 16.37 20.42
N PHE A 56 -30.71 16.12 20.39
CA PHE A 56 -29.70 17.09 19.95
C PHE A 56 -29.52 17.07 18.43
N LEU A 57 -29.82 15.94 17.78
CA LEU A 57 -29.87 15.79 16.33
C LEU A 57 -31.31 15.43 15.95
N ASP A 58 -32.02 16.36 15.32
CA ASP A 58 -33.39 16.17 14.83
C ASP A 58 -33.37 16.25 13.30
N SER A 59 -33.60 15.11 12.63
CA SER A 59 -33.50 14.99 11.18
C SER A 59 -34.52 15.82 10.41
N GLU A 60 -35.62 16.21 11.04
CA GLU A 60 -36.65 17.09 10.45
C GLU A 60 -36.25 18.57 10.52
N ARG A 61 -35.37 18.96 11.44
CA ARG A 61 -34.87 20.35 11.56
C ARG A 61 -33.73 20.64 10.60
N TRP A 62 -33.15 19.61 10.00
CA TRP A 62 -31.98 19.71 9.14
C TRP A 62 -32.38 19.92 7.69
N GLY A 63 -32.07 21.10 7.16
CA GLY A 63 -32.19 21.39 5.72
C GLY A 63 -33.62 21.54 5.19
N ALA A 64 -34.63 21.12 5.94
CA ALA A 64 -36.03 21.26 5.57
C ALA A 64 -36.48 22.74 5.72
N ALA A 65 -36.58 23.44 4.59
CA ALA A 65 -37.40 24.65 4.53
C ALA A 65 -38.90 24.32 4.54
N GLN A 66 -39.27 23.06 4.30
CA GLN A 66 -40.62 22.50 4.20
C GLN A 66 -40.67 21.07 4.76
N GLU A 67 -41.79 20.67 5.37
CA GLU A 67 -42.05 19.29 5.83
C GLU A 67 -41.86 18.28 4.68
N GLY A 68 -41.06 17.22 4.91
CA GLY A 68 -40.83 16.12 3.94
C GLY A 68 -39.45 16.09 3.24
N GLN A 69 -38.61 17.13 3.33
CA GLN A 69 -37.29 17.15 2.66
C GLN A 69 -36.24 16.18 3.25
N SER A 70 -36.48 15.63 4.44
CA SER A 70 -35.55 14.72 5.10
C SER A 70 -35.32 13.43 4.30
N GLU A 71 -36.31 12.97 3.54
CA GLU A 71 -36.24 11.76 2.70
C GLU A 71 -35.27 11.95 1.52
N ASP A 72 -35.36 13.08 0.82
CA ASP A 72 -34.46 13.42 -0.29
C ASP A 72 -33.00 13.57 0.18
N ILE A 73 -32.80 14.16 1.36
CA ILE A 73 -31.48 14.30 1.99
C ILE A 73 -30.93 12.92 2.38
N ALA A 74 -31.77 12.06 2.98
CA ALA A 74 -31.41 10.68 3.31
C ALA A 74 -30.96 9.93 2.05
N LEU A 75 -31.78 9.96 1.00
CA LEU A 75 -31.50 9.31 -0.28
C LEU A 75 -30.17 9.81 -0.87
N GLY A 76 -29.97 11.13 -0.92
CA GLY A 76 -28.74 11.74 -1.43
C GLY A 76 -27.50 11.32 -0.65
N LEU A 77 -27.57 11.33 0.69
CA LEU A 77 -26.45 10.93 1.55
C LEU A 77 -26.12 9.45 1.38
N MET A 78 -27.12 8.56 1.41
CA MET A 78 -26.90 7.11 1.26
C MET A 78 -26.30 6.79 -0.12
N ARG A 79 -26.77 7.46 -1.18
CA ARG A 79 -26.21 7.32 -2.54
C ARG A 79 -24.73 7.66 -2.58
N VAL A 80 -24.33 8.77 -1.96
CA VAL A 80 -22.91 9.18 -1.91
C VAL A 80 -22.07 8.17 -1.14
N VAL A 81 -22.53 7.74 0.05
CA VAL A 81 -21.82 6.77 0.89
C VAL A 81 -21.59 5.47 0.12
N ILE A 82 -22.66 4.87 -0.40
CA ILE A 82 -22.59 3.58 -1.09
C ILE A 82 -21.80 3.70 -2.40
N GLY A 83 -22.09 4.69 -3.24
CA GLY A 83 -21.48 4.79 -4.56
C GLY A 83 -19.96 5.01 -4.52
N VAL A 84 -19.44 5.79 -3.57
CA VAL A 84 -17.99 5.95 -3.37
C VAL A 84 -17.37 4.62 -2.91
N GLN A 85 -17.99 3.96 -1.93
CA GLN A 85 -17.49 2.70 -1.38
C GLN A 85 -17.50 1.55 -2.39
N LEU A 86 -18.48 1.53 -3.30
CA LEU A 86 -18.56 0.56 -4.38
C LEU A 86 -17.42 0.71 -5.39
N VAL A 87 -17.02 1.95 -5.72
CA VAL A 87 -15.81 2.18 -6.54
C VAL A 87 -14.56 1.69 -5.81
N ILE A 88 -14.45 1.99 -4.51
CA ILE A 88 -13.30 1.61 -3.69
C ILE A 88 -13.19 0.08 -3.57
N ALA A 89 -14.30 -0.60 -3.31
CA ALA A 89 -14.35 -2.06 -3.28
C ALA A 89 -13.99 -2.67 -4.64
N GLY A 90 -14.44 -2.04 -5.74
CA GLY A 90 -14.18 -2.52 -7.10
C GLY A 90 -12.70 -2.51 -7.50
N TYR A 91 -11.96 -1.42 -7.26
CA TYR A 91 -10.55 -1.37 -7.67
C TYR A 91 -9.62 -2.24 -6.81
N GLN A 92 -10.05 -2.58 -5.59
CA GLN A 92 -9.29 -3.42 -4.66
C GLN A 92 -9.33 -4.91 -5.04
N LEU A 93 -10.22 -5.31 -5.93
CA LEU A 93 -10.24 -6.66 -6.48
C LEU A 93 -9.08 -6.89 -7.47
N PRO A 94 -8.61 -8.14 -7.63
CA PRO A 94 -7.60 -8.49 -8.62
C PRO A 94 -8.00 -8.08 -10.05
N ALA A 95 -7.01 -7.94 -10.93
CA ALA A 95 -7.23 -7.59 -12.33
C ALA A 95 -8.24 -8.53 -13.00
N LYS A 96 -9.28 -7.96 -13.63
CA LYS A 96 -10.33 -8.68 -14.35
C LYS A 96 -11.08 -9.73 -13.52
N TYR A 97 -11.09 -9.59 -12.19
CA TYR A 97 -11.61 -10.61 -11.26
C TYR A 97 -13.01 -11.09 -11.62
N ASN A 98 -13.95 -10.16 -11.83
CA ASN A 98 -15.36 -10.50 -12.12
C ASN A 98 -15.55 -11.27 -13.43
N ILE A 99 -14.66 -11.09 -14.41
CA ILE A 99 -14.69 -11.87 -15.66
C ILE A 99 -14.04 -13.23 -15.49
N ILE A 100 -13.00 -13.33 -14.66
CA ILE A 100 -12.36 -14.62 -14.37
C ILE A 100 -13.32 -15.51 -13.58
N ARG A 101 -14.04 -14.93 -12.61
CA ARG A 101 -14.96 -15.63 -11.69
C ARG A 101 -16.45 -15.35 -11.98
N TRP A 102 -16.77 -15.12 -13.26
CA TRP A 102 -18.12 -14.70 -13.66
C TRP A 102 -19.19 -15.76 -13.36
N ARG A 103 -18.81 -17.05 -13.34
CA ARG A 103 -19.74 -18.15 -13.04
C ARG A 103 -20.16 -18.13 -11.58
N GLU A 104 -19.20 -17.95 -10.68
CA GLU A 104 -19.46 -17.83 -9.25
C GLU A 104 -20.31 -16.60 -8.96
N LEU A 105 -19.95 -15.46 -9.56
CA LEU A 105 -20.72 -14.24 -9.40
C LEU A 105 -22.15 -14.38 -9.95
N ALA A 106 -22.32 -15.03 -11.11
CA ALA A 106 -23.65 -15.31 -11.67
C ALA A 106 -24.49 -16.23 -10.77
N ILE A 107 -23.88 -17.22 -10.12
CA ILE A 107 -24.55 -18.08 -9.14
C ILE A 107 -24.99 -17.25 -7.91
N CYS A 108 -24.16 -16.33 -7.42
CA CYS A 108 -24.55 -15.46 -6.31
C CYS A 108 -25.70 -14.51 -6.70
N LEU A 109 -25.58 -13.82 -7.85
CA LEU A 109 -26.50 -12.76 -8.25
C LEU A 109 -27.85 -13.26 -8.79
N LEU A 110 -27.90 -14.46 -9.40
CA LEU A 110 -29.12 -14.99 -10.00
C LEU A 110 -29.84 -15.96 -9.05
N PRO A 111 -29.46 -17.25 -8.94
CA PRO A 111 -30.24 -18.20 -8.15
C PRO A 111 -30.21 -17.91 -6.65
N VAL A 112 -29.06 -17.54 -6.10
CA VAL A 112 -28.93 -17.31 -4.65
C VAL A 112 -29.71 -16.07 -4.21
N MET A 113 -29.53 -14.93 -4.87
CA MET A 113 -30.32 -13.73 -4.58
C MET A 113 -31.82 -13.94 -4.81
N THR A 114 -32.23 -14.63 -5.88
CA THR A 114 -33.65 -14.92 -6.15
C THR A 114 -34.26 -15.73 -5.00
N LEU A 115 -33.56 -16.77 -4.56
CA LEU A 115 -34.07 -17.64 -3.52
C LEU A 115 -34.07 -16.93 -2.16
N MET A 116 -33.06 -16.11 -1.88
CA MET A 116 -33.01 -15.24 -0.70
C MET A 116 -34.18 -14.24 -0.67
N TRP A 117 -34.51 -13.63 -1.81
CA TRP A 117 -35.65 -12.75 -1.98
C TRP A 117 -36.98 -13.46 -1.70
N LEU A 118 -37.18 -14.66 -2.25
CA LEU A 118 -38.37 -15.47 -2.03
C LEU A 118 -38.50 -15.96 -0.57
N CYS A 119 -37.40 -16.42 0.03
CA CYS A 119 -37.38 -16.80 1.44
C CYS A 119 -37.72 -15.62 2.36
N THR A 120 -37.15 -14.45 2.09
CA THR A 120 -37.42 -13.23 2.86
C THR A 120 -38.88 -12.78 2.70
N THR A 121 -39.43 -12.88 1.49
CA THR A 121 -40.87 -12.66 1.23
C THR A 121 -41.72 -13.58 2.12
N GLY A 122 -41.38 -14.87 2.19
CA GLY A 122 -42.06 -15.83 3.08
C GLY A 122 -41.96 -15.48 4.56
N CYS A 123 -40.79 -15.01 5.03
CA CYS A 123 -40.62 -14.57 6.42
C CYS A 123 -41.47 -13.33 6.75
N ILE A 124 -41.55 -12.36 5.83
CA ILE A 124 -42.37 -11.15 6.00
C ILE A 124 -43.85 -11.52 6.07
N LEU A 125 -44.33 -12.37 5.17
CA LEU A 125 -45.72 -12.84 5.19
C LEU A 125 -46.08 -13.63 6.44
N ALA A 126 -45.14 -14.44 6.95
CA ALA A 126 -45.37 -15.23 8.16
C ALA A 126 -45.45 -14.37 9.43
N THR A 127 -44.82 -13.20 9.45
CA THR A 127 -44.67 -12.37 10.65
C THR A 127 -45.59 -11.14 10.66
N ILE A 128 -45.94 -10.60 9.49
CA ILE A 128 -46.74 -9.38 9.34
C ILE A 128 -48.06 -9.71 8.64
N PRO A 129 -49.18 -9.81 9.37
CA PRO A 129 -50.40 -10.46 8.88
C PRO A 129 -51.24 -9.60 7.91
N LYS A 130 -51.01 -8.28 7.84
CA LYS A 130 -51.81 -7.36 7.00
C LYS A 130 -51.15 -7.01 5.66
N LEU A 131 -50.09 -7.73 5.27
CA LEU A 131 -49.40 -7.48 4.00
C LEU A 131 -49.82 -8.47 2.91
N SER A 132 -50.00 -7.95 1.70
CA SER A 132 -50.20 -8.79 0.51
C SER A 132 -48.88 -9.45 0.08
N LEU A 133 -48.97 -10.52 -0.72
CA LEU A 133 -47.78 -11.18 -1.29
C LEU A 133 -46.91 -10.19 -2.08
N LEU A 134 -47.53 -9.33 -2.88
CA LEU A 134 -46.83 -8.33 -3.67
C LEU A 134 -46.14 -7.28 -2.80
N ALA A 135 -46.80 -6.81 -1.75
CA ALA A 135 -46.19 -5.87 -0.79
C ALA A 135 -44.99 -6.51 -0.08
N ALA A 136 -45.11 -7.77 0.34
CA ALA A 136 -44.01 -8.52 0.93
C ALA A 136 -42.85 -8.74 -0.04
N MET A 137 -43.11 -8.95 -1.34
CA MET A 137 -42.08 -9.05 -2.37
C MET A 137 -41.33 -7.74 -2.59
N VAL A 138 -42.03 -6.59 -2.56
CA VAL A 138 -41.40 -5.27 -2.61
C VAL A 138 -40.52 -5.06 -1.37
N LEU A 139 -41.04 -5.29 -0.16
CA LEU A 139 -40.27 -5.18 1.08
C LEU A 139 -39.04 -6.08 1.09
N ALA A 140 -39.20 -7.34 0.67
CA ALA A 140 -38.11 -8.30 0.58
C ALA A 140 -37.03 -7.85 -0.40
N SER A 141 -37.40 -7.24 -1.53
CA SER A 141 -36.43 -6.78 -2.53
C SER A 141 -35.48 -5.71 -1.96
N CYS A 142 -35.98 -4.80 -1.11
CA CYS A 142 -35.17 -3.76 -0.47
C CYS A 142 -34.09 -4.34 0.46
N VAL A 143 -34.35 -5.50 1.09
CA VAL A 143 -33.44 -6.14 2.05
C VAL A 143 -32.69 -7.36 1.49
N THR A 144 -32.91 -7.67 0.21
CA THR A 144 -32.24 -8.80 -0.45
C THR A 144 -30.76 -8.50 -0.62
N CYS A 145 -30.40 -7.28 -1.02
CA CYS A 145 -29.00 -6.88 -1.20
C CYS A 145 -28.21 -6.99 0.12
N THR A 146 -26.95 -7.43 0.02
CA THR A 146 -26.03 -7.53 1.16
C THR A 146 -25.08 -6.34 1.16
N ASP A 147 -24.94 -5.71 2.31
CA ASP A 147 -24.29 -4.42 2.43
C ASP A 147 -22.77 -4.55 2.30
N PRO A 148 -22.13 -3.82 1.38
CA PRO A 148 -20.68 -3.88 1.17
C PRO A 148 -19.91 -3.40 2.39
N VAL A 149 -20.44 -2.48 3.19
CA VAL A 149 -19.72 -1.90 4.33
C VAL A 149 -19.64 -2.85 5.51
N LEU A 150 -20.78 -3.42 5.89
CA LEU A 150 -20.86 -4.44 6.93
C LEU A 150 -20.15 -5.72 6.48
N SER A 151 -20.27 -6.09 5.20
CA SER A 151 -19.53 -7.23 4.64
C SER A 151 -18.03 -6.98 4.63
N GLN A 152 -17.58 -5.73 4.42
CA GLN A 152 -16.19 -5.34 4.53
C GLN A 152 -15.64 -5.47 5.95
N ALA A 153 -16.43 -5.33 7.01
CA ALA A 153 -15.94 -5.63 8.36
C ALA A 153 -15.57 -7.10 8.56
N VAL A 154 -16.08 -7.99 7.70
CA VAL A 154 -15.80 -9.44 7.71
C VAL A 154 -14.83 -9.86 6.60
N ALA A 155 -14.79 -9.13 5.49
CA ALA A 155 -13.84 -9.34 4.40
C ALA A 155 -12.50 -8.60 4.64
N LYS A 156 -12.49 -7.57 5.48
CA LYS A 156 -11.33 -6.71 5.78
C LYS A 156 -11.16 -6.52 7.28
N GLY A 157 -9.95 -6.19 7.68
CA GLY A 157 -9.60 -5.86 9.06
C GLY A 157 -8.97 -7.02 9.83
N PRO A 158 -8.59 -6.78 11.10
CA PRO A 158 -7.68 -7.67 11.83
C PRO A 158 -8.23 -9.09 12.07
N PHE A 159 -9.55 -9.25 12.16
CA PHE A 159 -10.18 -10.57 12.30
C PHE A 159 -10.18 -11.33 10.98
N ALA A 160 -10.58 -10.66 9.89
CA ALA A 160 -10.65 -11.23 8.55
C ALA A 160 -9.27 -11.70 8.06
N ASP A 161 -8.24 -10.87 8.27
CA ASP A 161 -6.85 -11.20 7.96
C ASP A 161 -6.33 -12.42 8.75
N LYS A 162 -6.96 -12.75 9.89
CA LYS A 162 -6.56 -13.86 10.75
C LYS A 162 -7.31 -15.16 10.45
N TYR A 163 -8.62 -15.08 10.16
CA TYR A 163 -9.50 -16.26 10.19
C TYR A 163 -10.30 -16.49 8.91
N VAL A 164 -10.21 -15.62 7.90
CA VAL A 164 -10.98 -15.74 6.65
C VAL A 164 -10.00 -15.87 5.49
N SER A 165 -10.07 -16.97 4.74
CA SER A 165 -9.16 -17.19 3.61
C SER A 165 -9.32 -16.11 2.55
N ARG A 166 -8.22 -15.80 1.87
CA ARG A 166 -8.17 -14.72 0.88
C ARG A 166 -9.26 -14.83 -0.19
N HIS A 167 -9.41 -16.01 -0.79
CA HIS A 167 -10.38 -16.25 -1.85
C HIS A 167 -11.81 -15.97 -1.40
N LEU A 168 -12.14 -16.28 -0.14
CA LEU A 168 -13.46 -16.04 0.42
C LEU A 168 -13.72 -14.53 0.60
N ARG A 169 -12.71 -13.75 0.98
CA ARG A 169 -12.86 -12.29 1.09
C ARG A 169 -13.00 -11.63 -0.27
N GLU A 170 -12.26 -12.07 -1.28
CA GLU A 170 -12.34 -11.54 -2.65
C GLU A 170 -13.72 -11.80 -3.26
N ILE A 171 -14.28 -13.00 -3.09
CA ILE A 171 -15.64 -13.30 -3.58
C ILE A 171 -16.71 -12.55 -2.79
N ILE A 172 -16.60 -12.44 -1.46
CA ILE A 172 -17.53 -11.65 -0.64
C ILE A 172 -17.51 -10.18 -1.07
N SER A 173 -16.32 -9.61 -1.31
CA SER A 173 -16.20 -8.21 -1.74
C SER A 173 -16.71 -8.00 -3.18
N SER A 174 -16.58 -8.99 -4.05
CA SER A 174 -17.10 -8.95 -5.43
C SER A 174 -18.63 -9.09 -5.44
N GLU A 175 -19.17 -10.02 -4.67
CA GLU A 175 -20.62 -10.22 -4.47
C GLU A 175 -21.26 -8.96 -3.89
N ALA A 176 -20.75 -8.48 -2.75
CA ALA A 176 -21.29 -7.31 -2.05
C ALA A 176 -21.12 -6.00 -2.82
N GLY A 177 -20.24 -5.97 -3.81
CA GLY A 177 -20.15 -4.83 -4.74
C GLY A 177 -21.22 -4.89 -5.83
N ALA A 178 -21.50 -6.09 -6.38
CA ALA A 178 -22.38 -6.23 -7.53
C ALA A 178 -23.86 -6.33 -7.16
N ASN A 179 -24.17 -6.93 -6.02
CA ASN A 179 -25.52 -7.20 -5.53
C ASN A 179 -26.36 -5.93 -5.27
N ASP A 180 -25.78 -4.86 -4.72
CA ASP A 180 -26.44 -3.61 -4.39
C ASP A 180 -26.96 -2.92 -5.66
N GLY A 181 -26.19 -3.00 -6.75
CA GLY A 181 -26.65 -2.58 -8.08
C GLY A 181 -27.61 -3.58 -8.74
N PHE A 182 -27.50 -4.87 -8.43
CA PHE A 182 -28.30 -5.93 -9.05
C PHE A 182 -29.65 -6.20 -8.36
N GLY A 183 -29.96 -5.53 -7.26
CA GLY A 183 -31.27 -5.62 -6.58
C GLY A 183 -32.44 -5.06 -7.38
N PHE A 184 -32.20 -4.07 -8.26
CA PHE A 184 -33.22 -3.39 -9.06
C PHE A 184 -34.12 -4.33 -9.88
N PRO A 185 -33.61 -5.34 -10.63
CA PRO A 185 -34.42 -6.38 -11.25
C PRO A 185 -35.51 -6.98 -10.36
N PHE A 186 -35.21 -7.28 -9.09
CA PHE A 186 -36.17 -7.87 -8.16
C PHE A 186 -37.21 -6.85 -7.71
N LEU A 187 -36.76 -5.66 -7.35
CA LEU A 187 -37.65 -4.57 -6.93
C LEU A 187 -38.62 -4.20 -8.05
N MET A 188 -38.10 -3.91 -9.25
CA MET A 188 -38.92 -3.48 -10.36
C MET A 188 -39.89 -4.57 -10.82
N LEU A 189 -39.51 -5.85 -10.76
CA LEU A 189 -40.45 -6.94 -11.04
C LEU A 189 -41.62 -6.93 -10.04
N ALA A 190 -41.35 -6.82 -8.75
CA ALA A 190 -42.37 -6.75 -7.72
C ALA A 190 -43.28 -5.52 -7.89
N THR A 191 -42.68 -4.36 -8.17
CA THR A 191 -43.39 -3.10 -8.41
C THR A 191 -44.27 -3.18 -9.66
N TYR A 192 -43.75 -3.67 -10.79
CA TYR A 192 -44.56 -3.80 -12.02
C TYR A 192 -45.69 -4.82 -11.85
N LEU A 193 -45.44 -5.94 -11.15
CA LEU A 193 -46.52 -6.89 -10.83
C LEU A 193 -47.61 -6.23 -9.97
N MET A 194 -47.23 -5.44 -8.97
CA MET A 194 -48.17 -4.72 -8.12
C MET A 194 -48.97 -3.66 -8.90
N ARG A 195 -48.33 -2.93 -9.81
CA ARG A 195 -48.94 -1.84 -10.56
C ARG A 195 -49.78 -2.29 -11.76
N HIS A 196 -49.38 -3.38 -12.44
CA HIS A 196 -49.98 -3.79 -13.72
C HIS A 196 -50.72 -5.14 -13.72
N ALA A 197 -50.54 -6.02 -12.73
CA ALA A 197 -51.17 -7.34 -12.77
C ALA A 197 -52.66 -7.35 -12.40
N PHE A 198 -53.16 -6.30 -11.71
CA PHE A 198 -54.54 -6.25 -11.19
C PHE A 198 -55.31 -4.97 -11.53
N GLY A 199 -54.87 -4.21 -12.55
CA GLY A 199 -55.70 -3.12 -13.10
C GLY A 199 -56.97 -3.69 -13.71
N SER A 200 -58.13 -3.32 -13.18
CA SER A 200 -59.44 -3.66 -13.73
C SER A 200 -59.48 -3.31 -15.22
N SER A 201 -59.90 -4.25 -16.06
CA SER A 201 -59.92 -4.18 -17.53
C SER A 201 -60.89 -3.15 -18.14
N ASP A 202 -61.14 -2.01 -17.47
CA ASP A 202 -62.06 -0.98 -17.94
C ASP A 202 -61.32 0.35 -18.18
N SER A 203 -60.54 0.40 -19.25
CA SER A 203 -60.26 1.65 -20.00
C SER A 203 -59.52 1.33 -21.30
N HIS A 204 -60.26 0.81 -22.28
CA HIS A 204 -59.88 1.01 -23.68
C HIS A 204 -60.04 2.49 -24.02
N SER A 205 -58.94 3.24 -24.03
CA SER A 205 -58.81 4.42 -24.89
C SER A 205 -57.75 4.12 -25.95
N ASP A 206 -58.24 3.71 -27.12
CA ASP A 206 -57.46 3.69 -28.36
C ASP A 206 -57.05 5.12 -28.70
N GLY A 207 -55.75 5.39 -28.68
CA GLY A 207 -55.18 6.66 -29.11
C GLY A 207 -53.79 6.92 -28.55
N GLU A 208 -52.80 6.99 -29.45
CA GLU A 208 -51.47 7.57 -29.24
C GLU A 208 -50.40 6.75 -28.50
N ALA A 209 -49.91 5.73 -29.20
CA ALA A 209 -48.62 5.09 -28.91
C ALA A 209 -47.40 6.03 -29.03
N ALA A 210 -47.57 7.24 -29.58
CA ALA A 210 -46.50 8.23 -29.75
C ALA A 210 -46.30 9.15 -28.52
N HIS A 211 -47.33 9.30 -27.66
CA HIS A 211 -47.26 10.22 -26.51
C HIS A 211 -46.77 9.55 -25.20
N ARG A 212 -46.67 8.21 -25.17
CA ARG A 212 -46.23 7.43 -24.00
C ARG A 212 -44.70 7.33 -23.83
N LEU A 213 -43.91 7.68 -24.84
CA LEU A 213 -42.44 7.71 -24.73
C LEU A 213 -41.91 8.97 -24.03
N LEU A 214 -42.78 9.98 -23.81
CA LEU A 214 -42.44 11.26 -23.15
C LEU A 214 -43.07 11.42 -21.76
N SER A 215 -44.03 10.57 -21.35
CA SER A 215 -44.61 10.59 -20.01
C SER A 215 -43.78 9.75 -19.03
N ARG A 216 -42.51 10.13 -18.86
CA ARG A 216 -41.69 9.67 -17.73
C ARG A 216 -41.92 10.63 -16.56
N THR A 217 -42.04 10.06 -15.35
CA THR A 217 -42.02 10.74 -14.03
C THR A 217 -43.35 11.21 -13.43
N GLY A 218 -44.53 10.90 -14.01
CA GLY A 218 -45.81 11.47 -13.52
C GLY A 218 -46.88 10.50 -12.99
N ASP A 219 -46.91 9.25 -13.46
CA ASP A 219 -48.01 8.36 -13.10
C ASP A 219 -47.67 7.58 -11.83
N VAL A 220 -48.37 7.88 -10.74
CA VAL A 220 -48.28 7.21 -9.45
C VAL A 220 -49.61 6.46 -9.24
N GLY A 221 -49.57 5.13 -9.15
CA GLY A 221 -50.76 4.27 -9.01
C GLY A 221 -50.81 3.07 -9.98
N ARG A 222 -51.94 2.33 -9.93
CA ARG A 222 -52.21 1.15 -10.76
C ARG A 222 -52.37 1.50 -12.24
N LEU A 223 -51.49 0.96 -13.06
CA LEU A 223 -51.47 1.14 -14.50
C LEU A 223 -51.94 -0.18 -15.12
N GLY A 224 -53.13 -0.26 -15.72
CA GLY A 224 -53.56 -1.48 -16.41
C GLY A 224 -52.55 -1.96 -17.47
N GLY A 225 -52.65 -3.22 -17.93
CA GLY A 225 -51.76 -3.74 -19.00
C GLY A 225 -51.49 -5.24 -18.96
N GLY A 226 -51.77 -5.90 -17.83
CA GLY A 226 -51.62 -7.34 -17.68
C GLY A 226 -50.16 -7.82 -17.67
N VAL A 227 -49.98 -9.14 -17.57
CA VAL A 227 -48.66 -9.79 -17.37
C VAL A 227 -47.69 -9.56 -18.55
N GLY A 228 -48.21 -9.39 -19.77
CA GLY A 228 -47.39 -9.11 -20.95
C GLY A 228 -46.67 -7.76 -20.86
N GLU A 229 -47.37 -6.71 -20.42
CA GLU A 229 -46.78 -5.37 -20.27
C GLU A 229 -45.79 -5.34 -19.10
N VAL A 230 -46.04 -6.12 -18.02
CA VAL A 230 -45.09 -6.31 -16.91
C VAL A 230 -43.74 -6.82 -17.42
N PHE A 231 -43.72 -7.94 -18.14
CA PHE A 231 -42.46 -8.52 -18.62
C PHE A 231 -41.78 -7.66 -19.66
N LYS A 232 -42.55 -6.94 -20.48
CA LYS A 232 -42.02 -5.98 -21.46
C LYS A 232 -41.31 -4.82 -20.77
N ASN A 233 -41.95 -4.16 -19.81
CA ASN A 233 -41.36 -3.03 -19.08
C ASN A 233 -40.20 -3.50 -18.20
N TRP A 234 -40.32 -4.64 -17.54
CA TRP A 234 -39.23 -5.25 -16.78
C TRP A 234 -38.01 -5.54 -17.65
N PHE A 235 -38.18 -6.09 -18.85
CA PHE A 235 -37.07 -6.35 -19.75
C PHE A 235 -36.46 -5.07 -20.34
N LEU A 236 -37.29 -4.15 -20.87
CA LEU A 236 -36.80 -2.95 -21.55
C LEU A 236 -36.27 -1.90 -20.58
N GLU A 237 -37.05 -1.56 -19.54
CA GLU A 237 -36.67 -0.51 -18.60
C GLU A 237 -35.66 -1.03 -17.58
N THR A 238 -35.88 -2.20 -16.98
CA THR A 238 -34.99 -2.68 -15.92
C THR A 238 -33.72 -3.31 -16.47
N TRP A 239 -33.82 -4.33 -17.32
CA TRP A 239 -32.62 -5.03 -17.81
C TRP A 239 -31.84 -4.21 -18.83
N LEU A 240 -32.49 -3.70 -19.88
CA LEU A 240 -31.78 -3.00 -20.95
C LEU A 240 -31.38 -1.58 -20.55
N TYR A 241 -32.33 -0.77 -20.08
CA TYR A 241 -32.06 0.64 -19.76
C TYR A 241 -31.37 0.84 -18.41
N TYR A 242 -31.74 0.12 -17.35
CA TYR A 242 -31.17 0.38 -16.02
C TYR A 242 -29.89 -0.43 -15.77
N VAL A 243 -29.92 -1.75 -16.03
CA VAL A 243 -28.80 -2.66 -15.75
C VAL A 243 -27.72 -2.61 -16.84
N ILE A 244 -28.06 -2.90 -18.09
CA ILE A 244 -27.06 -3.00 -19.18
C ILE A 244 -26.43 -1.63 -19.46
N LEU A 245 -27.22 -0.55 -19.51
CA LEU A 245 -26.67 0.80 -19.68
C LEU A 245 -25.75 1.20 -18.52
N GLY A 246 -26.14 0.90 -17.27
CA GLY A 246 -25.31 1.16 -16.09
C GLY A 246 -23.97 0.44 -16.15
N ILE A 247 -23.98 -0.85 -16.52
CA ILE A 247 -22.75 -1.64 -16.73
C ILE A 247 -21.91 -1.03 -17.86
N ALA A 248 -22.51 -0.73 -19.00
CA ALA A 248 -21.81 -0.18 -20.15
C ALA A 248 -21.17 1.19 -19.82
N TYR A 249 -21.93 2.07 -19.16
CA TYR A 249 -21.48 3.38 -18.74
C TYR A 249 -20.32 3.29 -17.74
N GLY A 250 -20.50 2.50 -16.67
CA GLY A 250 -19.44 2.26 -15.68
C GLY A 250 -18.17 1.68 -16.30
N ALA A 251 -18.31 0.73 -17.23
CA ALA A 251 -17.16 0.13 -17.93
C ALA A 251 -16.42 1.15 -18.79
N VAL A 252 -17.14 2.00 -19.54
CA VAL A 252 -16.53 3.05 -20.39
C VAL A 252 -15.82 4.10 -19.53
N VAL A 253 -16.47 4.61 -18.49
CA VAL A 253 -15.89 5.65 -17.62
C VAL A 253 -14.71 5.10 -16.82
N GLY A 254 -14.82 3.89 -16.24
CA GLY A 254 -13.75 3.26 -15.49
C GLY A 254 -12.53 2.91 -16.36
N TYR A 255 -12.75 2.34 -17.55
CA TYR A 255 -11.66 1.98 -18.46
C TYR A 255 -10.97 3.21 -19.07
N SER A 256 -11.73 4.24 -19.44
CA SER A 256 -11.16 5.50 -19.90
C SER A 256 -10.34 6.17 -18.79
N SER A 257 -10.82 6.13 -17.55
CA SER A 257 -10.09 6.59 -16.37
C SER A 257 -8.79 5.82 -16.13
N CYS A 258 -8.82 4.48 -16.22
CA CYS A 258 -7.62 3.63 -16.15
C CYS A 258 -6.55 4.09 -17.16
N ARG A 259 -6.94 4.32 -18.42
CA ARG A 259 -6.03 4.80 -19.46
C ARG A 259 -5.53 6.22 -19.22
N ALA A 260 -6.41 7.12 -18.79
CA ALA A 260 -6.07 8.51 -18.51
C ALA A 260 -5.07 8.63 -17.35
N VAL A 261 -5.30 7.91 -16.24
CA VAL A 261 -4.41 7.88 -15.08
C VAL A 261 -3.05 7.30 -15.47
N LYS A 262 -3.02 6.18 -16.19
CA LYS A 262 -1.77 5.57 -16.67
C LYS A 262 -0.98 6.51 -17.57
N PHE A 263 -1.66 7.23 -18.46
CA PHE A 263 -1.04 8.23 -19.32
C PHE A 263 -0.47 9.41 -18.52
N ALA A 264 -1.24 9.94 -17.56
CA ALA A 264 -0.81 11.03 -16.70
C ALA A 264 0.38 10.64 -15.81
N LEU A 265 0.39 9.41 -15.27
CA LEU A 265 1.50 8.87 -14.48
C LEU A 265 2.79 8.79 -15.31
N LYS A 266 2.72 8.26 -16.53
CA LYS A 266 3.89 8.16 -17.43
C LYS A 266 4.51 9.52 -17.76
N ARG A 267 3.72 10.59 -17.72
CA ARG A 267 4.18 11.97 -17.96
C ARG A 267 4.50 12.73 -16.68
N GLY A 268 4.34 12.12 -15.51
CA GLY A 268 4.53 12.78 -14.22
C GLY A 268 3.53 13.91 -13.95
N TRP A 269 2.33 13.84 -14.54
CA TRP A 269 1.30 14.88 -14.40
C TRP A 269 0.45 14.75 -13.14
N ILE A 270 0.36 13.54 -12.57
CA ILE A 270 -0.45 13.28 -11.37
C ILE A 270 0.48 13.08 -10.18
N ASP A 271 0.25 13.87 -9.14
CA ASP A 271 0.90 13.72 -7.85
C ASP A 271 0.26 12.58 -7.03
N GLU A 272 0.87 12.25 -5.89
CA GLU A 272 0.41 11.16 -5.03
C GLU A 272 -0.96 11.39 -4.40
N GLN A 273 -1.26 12.61 -3.98
CA GLN A 273 -2.52 12.93 -3.30
C GLN A 273 -3.68 12.82 -4.30
N SER A 274 -3.51 13.39 -5.49
CA SER A 274 -4.49 13.31 -6.58
C SER A 274 -4.71 11.87 -7.05
N TYR A 275 -3.64 11.05 -7.09
CA TYR A 275 -3.74 9.64 -7.46
C TYR A 275 -4.58 8.85 -6.45
N LEU A 276 -4.29 9.01 -5.14
CA LEU A 276 -5.01 8.29 -4.09
C LEU A 276 -6.46 8.78 -3.93
N LEU A 277 -6.75 10.05 -4.21
CA LEU A 277 -8.13 10.59 -4.16
C LEU A 277 -8.99 10.19 -5.38
N PHE A 278 -8.36 9.70 -6.46
CA PHE A 278 -9.01 9.43 -7.74
C PHE A 278 -10.24 8.50 -7.65
N PRO A 279 -10.24 7.39 -6.87
CA PRO A 279 -11.43 6.53 -6.73
C PRO A 279 -12.62 7.26 -6.13
N THR A 280 -12.39 8.07 -5.09
CA THR A 280 -13.43 8.91 -4.47
C THR A 280 -14.00 9.91 -5.48
N ALA A 281 -13.14 10.58 -6.25
CA ALA A 281 -13.57 11.52 -7.28
C ALA A 281 -14.39 10.83 -8.39
N LEU A 282 -13.96 9.64 -8.82
CA LEU A 282 -14.67 8.81 -9.80
C LEU A 282 -16.06 8.39 -9.29
N GLY A 283 -16.18 8.01 -8.01
CA GLY A 283 -17.45 7.69 -7.37
C GLY A 283 -18.42 8.88 -7.40
N LEU A 284 -17.99 10.06 -6.95
CA LEU A 284 -18.82 11.27 -6.98
C LEU A 284 -19.25 11.65 -8.40
N PHE A 285 -18.33 11.54 -9.37
CA PHE A 285 -18.63 11.80 -10.79
C PHE A 285 -19.69 10.84 -11.34
N LEU A 286 -19.56 9.54 -11.07
CA LEU A 286 -20.51 8.53 -11.53
C LEU A 286 -21.89 8.72 -10.90
N ILE A 287 -21.97 8.95 -9.59
CA ILE A 287 -23.24 9.16 -8.90
C ILE A 287 -23.98 10.39 -9.48
N GLY A 288 -23.26 11.50 -9.67
CA GLY A 288 -23.85 12.72 -10.24
C GLY A 288 -24.31 12.54 -11.69
N THR A 289 -23.48 11.93 -12.53
CA THR A 289 -23.79 11.74 -13.95
C THR A 289 -24.83 10.65 -14.21
N CYS A 290 -24.78 9.52 -13.50
CA CYS A 290 -25.81 8.48 -13.54
C CYS A 290 -27.15 9.02 -13.04
N GLY A 291 -27.16 9.85 -11.99
CA GLY A 291 -28.35 10.55 -11.53
C GLY A 291 -28.96 11.45 -12.60
N ALA A 292 -28.13 12.17 -13.37
CA ALA A 292 -28.59 13.00 -14.49
C ALA A 292 -29.11 12.18 -15.68
N ILE A 293 -28.50 11.03 -15.97
CA ILE A 293 -28.93 10.10 -17.03
C ILE A 293 -30.19 9.31 -16.61
N GLY A 294 -30.41 9.13 -15.31
CA GLY A 294 -31.46 8.26 -14.77
C GLY A 294 -31.16 6.77 -14.96
N THR A 295 -29.89 6.37 -14.85
CA THR A 295 -29.46 4.96 -14.91
C THR A 295 -28.98 4.49 -13.52
N ASN A 296 -28.72 3.18 -13.38
CA ASN A 296 -28.19 2.59 -12.16
C ASN A 296 -26.80 3.12 -11.81
N ASP A 297 -26.72 3.96 -10.77
CA ASP A 297 -25.48 4.52 -10.26
C ASP A 297 -24.65 3.50 -9.48
N LEU A 298 -25.28 2.69 -8.62
CA LEU A 298 -24.60 1.67 -7.82
C LEU A 298 -23.84 0.66 -8.69
N LEU A 299 -24.51 0.10 -9.70
CA LEU A 299 -23.89 -0.87 -10.62
C LEU A 299 -22.80 -0.22 -11.48
N ALA A 300 -23.02 1.03 -11.93
CA ALA A 300 -22.01 1.77 -12.68
C ALA A 300 -20.75 2.04 -11.83
N CYS A 301 -20.90 2.41 -10.56
CA CYS A 301 -19.80 2.58 -9.61
C CYS A 301 -19.00 1.30 -9.41
N THR A 302 -19.66 0.17 -9.16
CA THR A 302 -18.99 -1.13 -9.00
C THR A 302 -18.21 -1.50 -10.26
N VAL A 303 -18.85 -1.41 -11.44
CA VAL A 303 -18.20 -1.77 -12.71
C VAL A 303 -17.05 -0.82 -13.02
N ALA A 304 -17.18 0.47 -12.73
CA ALA A 304 -16.12 1.44 -12.94
C ALA A 304 -14.91 1.21 -12.03
N GLY A 305 -15.11 0.87 -10.76
CA GLY A 305 -14.02 0.49 -9.86
C GLY A 305 -13.25 -0.73 -10.37
N ASN A 306 -13.98 -1.76 -10.83
CA ASN A 306 -13.36 -2.95 -11.43
C ASN A 306 -12.61 -2.62 -12.74
N ALA A 307 -13.17 -1.74 -13.58
CA ALA A 307 -12.56 -1.32 -14.84
C ALA A 307 -11.37 -0.36 -14.63
N LEU A 308 -11.34 0.41 -13.54
CA LEU A 308 -10.22 1.26 -13.14
C LEU A 308 -8.96 0.41 -12.90
N ASN A 309 -9.11 -0.76 -12.27
CA ASN A 309 -8.03 -1.71 -12.02
C ASN A 309 -7.97 -2.86 -13.05
N TRP A 310 -8.40 -2.62 -14.29
CA TRP A 310 -8.53 -3.69 -15.29
C TRP A 310 -7.22 -4.42 -15.63
N ASP A 311 -6.09 -3.70 -15.65
CA ASP A 311 -4.76 -4.27 -15.88
C ASP A 311 -4.02 -4.63 -14.59
N GLY A 312 -4.59 -4.34 -13.42
CA GLY A 312 -3.99 -4.59 -12.11
C GLY A 312 -2.95 -3.54 -11.68
N GLU A 313 -2.53 -2.65 -12.59
CA GLU A 313 -1.49 -1.67 -12.30
C GLU A 313 -1.98 -0.60 -11.32
N PHE A 314 -3.26 -0.21 -11.41
CA PHE A 314 -3.81 0.81 -10.51
C PHE A 314 -3.70 0.36 -9.05
N LEU A 315 -4.15 -0.86 -8.74
CA LEU A 315 -4.05 -1.43 -7.39
C LEU A 315 -2.60 -1.65 -6.96
N ALA A 316 -1.73 -2.12 -7.86
CA ALA A 316 -0.32 -2.31 -7.55
C ALA A 316 0.36 -0.98 -7.15
N GLU A 317 0.11 0.09 -7.89
CA GLU A 317 0.64 1.42 -7.63
C GLU A 317 0.04 2.04 -6.36
N THR A 318 -1.27 1.86 -6.13
CA THR A 318 -1.96 2.27 -4.89
C THR A 318 -1.35 1.59 -3.67
N ASN A 319 -1.02 0.30 -3.77
CA ASN A 319 -0.35 -0.45 -2.70
C ASN A 319 1.11 0.00 -2.52
N ARG A 320 1.84 0.32 -3.61
CA ARG A 320 3.21 0.86 -3.55
C ARG A 320 3.26 2.21 -2.83
N ARG A 321 2.24 3.04 -3.03
CA ARG A 321 2.07 4.37 -2.40
C ARG A 321 1.45 4.32 -1.01
N HIS A 322 1.16 3.13 -0.47
CA HIS A 322 0.54 2.97 0.84
C HIS A 322 -0.74 3.80 1.00
N ASP A 323 -1.78 3.46 0.25
CA ASP A 323 -3.06 4.16 0.31
C ASP A 323 -3.63 4.26 1.73
N GLU A 324 -3.57 5.47 2.27
CA GLU A 324 -4.19 5.85 3.54
C GLU A 324 -5.42 6.75 3.29
N VAL A 325 -5.56 7.33 2.11
CA VAL A 325 -6.59 8.33 1.79
C VAL A 325 -7.96 7.70 1.60
N ASN A 326 -8.08 6.65 0.77
CA ASN A 326 -9.39 6.01 0.54
C ASN A 326 -9.93 5.40 1.83
N HIS A 327 -9.06 4.84 2.68
CA HIS A 327 -9.46 4.37 4.00
C HIS A 327 -9.96 5.51 4.91
N CYS A 328 -9.34 6.69 4.89
CA CYS A 328 -9.84 7.84 5.65
C CYS A 328 -11.22 8.30 5.16
N VAL A 329 -11.43 8.31 3.83
CA VAL A 329 -12.73 8.65 3.22
C VAL A 329 -13.79 7.61 3.60
N ASP A 330 -13.47 6.32 3.54
CA ASP A 330 -14.38 5.25 3.94
C ASP A 330 -14.84 5.43 5.39
N VAL A 331 -13.92 5.67 6.32
CA VAL A 331 -14.22 5.89 7.75
C VAL A 331 -15.12 7.11 7.95
N LEU A 332 -14.82 8.20 7.23
CA LEU A 332 -15.60 9.44 7.31
C LEU A 332 -17.04 9.21 6.85
N LEU A 333 -17.22 8.56 5.70
CA LEU A 333 -18.53 8.25 5.12
C LEU A 333 -19.30 7.25 5.99
N ASN A 334 -18.63 6.25 6.56
CA ASN A 334 -19.25 5.29 7.48
C ASN A 334 -19.78 5.96 8.74
N PHE A 335 -18.97 6.79 9.39
CA PHE A 335 -19.42 7.49 10.59
C PHE A 335 -20.59 8.43 10.30
N GLY A 336 -20.51 9.20 9.22
CA GLY A 336 -21.61 10.07 8.81
C GLY A 336 -22.89 9.28 8.49
N GLY A 337 -22.80 8.26 7.63
CA GLY A 337 -23.93 7.47 7.17
C GLY A 337 -24.61 6.68 8.29
N PHE A 338 -23.87 5.92 9.10
CA PHE A 338 -24.46 5.11 10.17
C PHE A 338 -24.94 5.94 11.36
N MET A 339 -24.27 7.07 11.67
CA MET A 339 -24.78 8.00 12.68
C MET A 339 -26.09 8.62 12.22
N TYR A 340 -26.17 9.04 10.95
CA TYR A 340 -27.42 9.53 10.36
C TYR A 340 -28.54 8.48 10.41
N ILE A 341 -28.27 7.24 10.00
CA ILE A 341 -29.25 6.13 10.15
C ILE A 341 -29.73 6.03 11.60
N GLY A 342 -28.81 6.06 12.58
CA GLY A 342 -29.16 6.03 14.00
C GLY A 342 -30.09 7.16 14.44
N THR A 343 -30.00 8.34 13.82
CA THR A 343 -30.88 9.49 14.12
C THR A 343 -32.26 9.39 13.47
N VAL A 344 -32.40 8.68 12.35
CA VAL A 344 -33.64 8.64 11.53
C VAL A 344 -34.54 7.43 11.85
N ILE A 345 -34.06 6.45 12.63
CA ILE A 345 -34.86 5.25 12.98
C ILE A 345 -36.23 5.66 13.57
N PRO A 346 -37.35 5.19 12.98
CA PRO A 346 -38.70 5.55 13.40
C PRO A 346 -39.20 4.68 14.57
N TRP A 347 -38.76 4.99 15.78
CA TRP A 347 -39.04 4.20 16.99
C TRP A 347 -40.52 4.12 17.37
N ASP A 348 -41.30 5.14 17.03
CA ASP A 348 -42.74 5.22 17.24
C ASP A 348 -43.51 4.24 16.34
N GLN A 349 -42.99 3.94 15.15
CA GLN A 349 -43.63 3.07 14.16
C GLN A 349 -43.34 1.58 14.39
N PHE A 350 -42.42 1.23 15.29
CA PHE A 350 -42.07 -0.17 15.59
C PHE A 350 -43.15 -0.93 16.39
N ASN A 351 -44.20 -0.24 16.86
CA ASN A 351 -45.31 -0.87 17.55
C ASN A 351 -46.64 -0.26 17.16
N ASP A 352 -47.16 -0.73 16.02
CA ASP A 352 -48.45 -0.39 15.45
C ASP A 352 -49.32 -1.67 15.30
N PRO A 353 -49.90 -2.18 16.40
CA PRO A 353 -50.73 -3.37 16.36
C PRO A 353 -52.05 -3.16 15.59
N ASP A 354 -52.58 -1.94 15.56
CA ASP A 354 -53.90 -1.62 15.03
C ASP A 354 -53.88 -1.24 13.54
N GLY A 355 -52.83 -0.57 13.05
CA GLY A 355 -52.64 -0.22 11.64
C GLY A 355 -52.08 -1.39 10.84
N THR A 356 -50.76 -1.55 10.81
CA THR A 356 -50.01 -2.57 10.04
C THR A 356 -49.94 -3.94 10.73
N GLY A 357 -50.19 -4.00 12.04
CA GLY A 357 -50.00 -5.22 12.85
C GLY A 357 -48.53 -5.49 13.20
N VAL A 358 -47.66 -4.50 13.01
CA VAL A 358 -46.25 -4.57 13.38
C VAL A 358 -46.12 -4.44 14.89
N THR A 359 -45.39 -5.36 15.53
CA THR A 359 -45.11 -5.34 16.96
C THR A 359 -43.68 -5.78 17.23
N TYR A 360 -43.09 -5.35 18.36
CA TYR A 360 -41.72 -5.73 18.72
C TYR A 360 -41.44 -7.24 18.67
N PRO A 361 -42.31 -8.15 19.18
CA PRO A 361 -42.06 -9.59 19.08
C PRO A 361 -42.07 -10.10 17.63
N ARG A 362 -42.93 -9.55 16.77
CA ARG A 362 -43.01 -9.93 15.35
C ARG A 362 -41.80 -9.46 14.59
N LEU A 363 -41.35 -8.23 14.85
CA LEU A 363 -40.13 -7.67 14.27
C LEU A 363 -38.89 -8.46 14.71
N LEU A 364 -38.79 -8.81 16.00
CA LEU A 364 -37.71 -9.66 16.50
C LEU A 364 -37.74 -11.05 15.86
N ALA A 365 -38.91 -11.68 15.77
CA ALA A 365 -39.08 -12.96 15.10
C ALA A 365 -38.69 -12.88 13.61
N LEU A 366 -39.08 -11.80 12.92
CA LEU A 366 -38.71 -11.54 11.54
C LEU A 366 -37.18 -11.45 11.38
N GLY A 367 -36.50 -10.66 12.22
CA GLY A 367 -35.04 -10.55 12.19
C GLY A 367 -34.35 -11.90 12.40
N VAL A 368 -34.79 -12.69 13.37
CA VAL A 368 -34.26 -14.03 13.65
C VAL A 368 -34.53 -15.00 12.49
N MET A 369 -35.75 -15.01 11.94
CA MET A 369 -36.12 -15.87 10.82
C MET A 369 -35.28 -15.55 9.58
N VAL A 370 -35.21 -14.27 9.20
CA VAL A 370 -34.41 -13.82 8.04
C VAL A 370 -32.95 -14.22 8.22
N LEU A 371 -32.38 -14.04 9.42
CA LEU A 371 -31.01 -14.45 9.69
C LEU A 371 -30.82 -15.96 9.59
N LEU A 372 -31.69 -16.77 10.19
CA LEU A 372 -31.58 -18.24 10.17
C LEU A 372 -31.72 -18.81 8.75
N PHE A 373 -32.73 -18.39 8.00
CA PHE A 373 -32.97 -18.91 6.65
C PHE A 373 -31.89 -18.45 5.66
N ARG A 374 -31.33 -17.24 5.82
CA ARG A 374 -30.19 -16.77 5.01
C ARG A 374 -28.90 -17.53 5.34
N GLN A 375 -28.65 -17.83 6.62
CA GLN A 375 -27.45 -18.56 7.05
C GLN A 375 -27.48 -20.05 6.72
N ALA A 376 -28.63 -20.72 6.87
CA ALA A 376 -28.73 -22.17 6.78
C ALA A 376 -28.74 -22.71 5.34
N LEU A 377 -29.19 -21.93 4.37
CA LEU A 377 -29.52 -22.45 3.04
C LEU A 377 -28.60 -22.00 1.89
N PHE A 378 -27.93 -20.83 1.97
CA PHE A 378 -27.44 -20.20 0.72
C PHE A 378 -25.96 -19.83 0.65
N MET A 379 -25.36 -19.33 1.71
CA MET A 379 -23.91 -19.14 1.85
C MET A 379 -23.71 -18.56 3.25
N GLY A 380 -23.04 -19.30 4.13
CA GLY A 380 -23.06 -19.07 5.59
C GLY A 380 -22.78 -17.62 6.00
N TYR A 381 -23.39 -17.18 7.10
CA TYR A 381 -23.07 -16.01 7.95
C TYR A 381 -22.86 -14.60 7.34
N PHE A 382 -22.58 -14.43 6.04
CA PHE A 382 -21.87 -13.28 5.49
C PHE A 382 -22.72 -12.29 4.69
N GLY A 383 -24.06 -12.33 4.81
CA GLY A 383 -24.97 -11.45 4.08
C GLY A 383 -25.67 -10.39 4.96
N PRO A 384 -24.95 -9.43 5.56
CA PRO A 384 -25.56 -8.39 6.38
C PRO A 384 -26.45 -7.46 5.55
N ILE A 385 -27.57 -7.04 6.11
CA ILE A 385 -28.42 -5.96 5.59
C ILE A 385 -27.93 -4.65 6.19
N GLY A 386 -27.78 -3.61 5.37
CA GLY A 386 -27.21 -2.33 5.80
C GLY A 386 -27.74 -1.15 5.01
N VAL A 387 -26.85 -0.24 4.62
CA VAL A 387 -27.16 1.08 4.07
C VAL A 387 -27.89 0.97 2.73
N GLY A 388 -27.55 -0.02 1.91
CA GLY A 388 -28.23 -0.32 0.65
C GLY A 388 -29.76 -0.47 0.80
N ALA A 389 -30.22 -1.09 1.89
CA ALA A 389 -31.65 -1.29 2.11
C ALA A 389 -32.41 0.02 2.38
N VAL A 390 -31.76 0.99 3.02
CA VAL A 390 -32.32 2.34 3.24
C VAL A 390 -32.41 3.08 1.91
N PHE A 391 -31.40 2.96 1.05
CA PHE A 391 -31.46 3.51 -0.31
C PHE A 391 -32.65 2.94 -1.11
N TYR A 392 -32.86 1.62 -1.07
CA TYR A 392 -34.00 0.99 -1.73
C TYR A 392 -35.35 1.39 -1.11
N LEU A 393 -35.42 1.56 0.21
CA LEU A 393 -36.61 2.08 0.89
C LEU A 393 -37.01 3.45 0.35
N GLU A 394 -36.08 4.40 0.30
CA GLU A 394 -36.39 5.76 -0.18
C GLU A 394 -36.73 5.73 -1.67
N HIS A 395 -36.05 4.89 -2.46
CA HIS A 395 -36.42 4.70 -3.86
C HIS A 395 -37.86 4.18 -4.03
N VAL A 396 -38.29 3.23 -3.19
CA VAL A 396 -39.67 2.72 -3.21
C VAL A 396 -40.68 3.80 -2.83
N ARG A 397 -40.39 4.66 -1.85
CA ARG A 397 -41.28 5.78 -1.50
C ARG A 397 -41.58 6.70 -2.67
N HIS A 398 -40.60 6.95 -3.56
CA HIS A 398 -40.83 7.75 -4.77
C HIS A 398 -41.60 7.01 -5.88
N LEU A 399 -41.69 5.67 -5.84
CA LEU A 399 -42.38 4.87 -6.86
C LEU A 399 -43.88 4.71 -6.59
N PHE A 400 -44.32 4.94 -5.35
CA PHE A 400 -45.69 4.71 -4.89
C PHE A 400 -46.30 6.00 -4.31
N PRO A 401 -47.65 6.12 -4.27
CA PRO A 401 -48.31 7.28 -3.67
C PRO A 401 -48.03 7.41 -2.18
N HIS A 402 -48.15 8.63 -1.63
CA HIS A 402 -48.04 8.83 -0.20
C HIS A 402 -49.17 8.10 0.56
N ALA A 403 -48.92 7.81 1.84
CA ALA A 403 -49.84 7.04 2.67
C ALA A 403 -51.26 7.62 2.65
N GLY A 404 -52.24 6.83 2.21
CA GLY A 404 -53.65 7.24 2.12
C GLY A 404 -54.10 7.84 0.78
N GLU A 405 -53.18 8.10 -0.15
CA GLU A 405 -53.49 8.53 -1.52
C GLU A 405 -53.61 7.35 -2.50
N GLY A 406 -52.98 6.22 -2.16
CA GLY A 406 -53.03 4.97 -2.92
C GLY A 406 -54.16 4.04 -2.52
N ASP A 407 -54.21 2.87 -3.15
CA ASP A 407 -55.13 1.82 -2.72
C ASP A 407 -54.73 1.22 -1.36
N LYS A 408 -55.57 0.33 -0.81
CA LYS A 408 -55.31 -0.28 0.51
C LYS A 408 -54.00 -1.07 0.52
N GLU A 409 -53.66 -1.77 -0.56
CA GLU A 409 -52.44 -2.58 -0.62
C GLU A 409 -51.18 -1.70 -0.70
N GLU A 410 -51.23 -0.61 -1.47
CA GLU A 410 -50.17 0.40 -1.57
C GLU A 410 -50.00 1.14 -0.23
N THR A 411 -51.10 1.48 0.45
CA THR A 411 -51.07 2.13 1.77
C THR A 411 -50.50 1.21 2.84
N ASP A 412 -50.91 -0.06 2.88
CA ASP A 412 -50.37 -1.06 3.82
C ASP A 412 -48.87 -1.31 3.57
N LEU A 413 -48.42 -1.28 2.31
CA LEU A 413 -47.00 -1.35 1.94
C LEU A 413 -46.22 -0.14 2.49
N ILE A 414 -46.64 1.09 2.18
CA ILE A 414 -45.94 2.30 2.60
C ILE A 414 -45.85 2.41 4.13
N ASN A 415 -46.92 2.06 4.84
CA ASN A 415 -46.93 2.08 6.30
C ASN A 415 -46.00 1.02 6.91
N ALA A 416 -45.83 -0.13 6.26
CA ALA A 416 -44.91 -1.18 6.73
C ALA A 416 -43.45 -0.95 6.28
N LEU A 417 -43.23 -0.19 5.22
CA LEU A 417 -41.92 0.00 4.58
C LEU A 417 -40.86 0.52 5.55
N GLY A 418 -41.14 1.65 6.20
CA GLY A 418 -40.30 2.25 7.23
C GLY A 418 -39.94 1.27 8.36
N PRO A 419 -40.91 0.86 9.18
CA PRO A 419 -40.64 0.09 10.39
C PRO A 419 -39.98 -1.26 10.10
N VAL A 420 -40.33 -1.94 9.01
CA VAL A 420 -39.77 -3.26 8.67
C VAL A 420 -38.30 -3.15 8.24
N ILE A 421 -37.99 -2.24 7.31
CA ILE A 421 -36.64 -2.12 6.76
C ILE A 421 -35.68 -1.55 7.80
N TYR A 422 -36.04 -0.45 8.48
CA TYR A 422 -35.18 0.12 9.53
C TYR A 422 -34.94 -0.88 10.67
N TRP A 423 -35.94 -1.69 11.04
CA TRP A 423 -35.74 -2.74 12.04
C TRP A 423 -34.78 -3.83 11.55
N LEU A 424 -34.92 -4.31 10.31
CA LEU A 424 -34.02 -5.31 9.74
C LEU A 424 -32.58 -4.80 9.61
N VAL A 425 -32.39 -3.54 9.21
CA VAL A 425 -31.09 -2.86 9.17
C VAL A 425 -30.51 -2.76 10.58
N PHE A 426 -31.27 -2.24 11.55
CA PHE A 426 -30.85 -2.13 12.94
C PHE A 426 -30.44 -3.49 13.52
N PHE A 427 -31.31 -4.49 13.39
CA PHE A 427 -31.07 -5.85 13.87
C PHE A 427 -29.83 -6.47 13.22
N SER A 428 -29.67 -6.29 11.91
CA SER A 428 -28.49 -6.75 11.17
C SER A 428 -27.20 -6.08 11.64
N ILE A 429 -27.17 -4.76 11.81
CA ILE A 429 -25.99 -4.03 12.29
C ILE A 429 -25.60 -4.48 13.70
N VAL A 430 -26.58 -4.66 14.60
CA VAL A 430 -26.33 -5.13 15.97
C VAL A 430 -25.79 -6.56 15.97
N VAL A 431 -26.47 -7.48 15.28
CA VAL A 431 -26.06 -8.89 15.27
C VAL A 431 -24.70 -9.01 14.59
N HIS A 432 -24.53 -8.57 13.35
CA HIS A 432 -23.26 -8.71 12.64
C HIS A 432 -22.12 -7.92 13.33
N GLY A 433 -22.41 -6.74 13.88
CA GLY A 433 -21.43 -5.94 14.61
C GLY A 433 -20.90 -6.59 15.90
N LEU A 434 -21.75 -7.30 16.65
CA LEU A 434 -21.34 -8.00 17.88
C LEU A 434 -20.83 -9.43 17.64
N SER A 435 -21.17 -9.99 16.49
CA SER A 435 -20.92 -11.38 16.18
C SER A 435 -19.44 -11.69 15.91
N ILE A 436 -18.68 -10.79 15.27
CA ILE A 436 -17.22 -10.93 15.10
C ILE A 436 -16.47 -10.91 16.45
N PRO A 437 -16.73 -9.96 17.37
CA PRO A 437 -16.21 -10.02 18.74
C PRO A 437 -16.53 -11.35 19.45
N ALA A 438 -17.79 -11.83 19.33
CA ALA A 438 -18.22 -13.08 19.93
C ALA A 438 -17.51 -14.31 19.32
N LEU A 439 -17.37 -14.36 17.99
CA LEU A 439 -16.61 -15.40 17.29
C LEU A 439 -15.15 -15.40 17.72
N ASN A 440 -14.52 -14.23 17.83
CA ASN A 440 -13.15 -14.11 18.29
C ASN A 440 -12.97 -14.65 19.72
N LEU A 441 -13.92 -14.37 20.62
CA LEU A 441 -13.91 -14.93 21.98
C LEU A 441 -14.01 -16.46 21.96
N ILE A 442 -14.92 -17.01 21.14
CA ILE A 442 -15.08 -18.47 20.97
C ILE A 442 -13.81 -19.10 20.39
N TYR A 443 -13.23 -18.49 19.36
CA TYR A 443 -12.03 -19.00 18.67
C TYR A 443 -10.81 -18.95 19.58
N ARG A 444 -10.67 -17.88 20.38
CA ARG A 444 -9.63 -17.78 21.40
C ARG A 444 -9.80 -18.84 22.49
N ASN A 445 -11.02 -19.06 22.97
CA ASN A 445 -11.31 -20.07 23.98
C ASN A 445 -11.10 -21.51 23.47
N ARG A 446 -11.30 -21.74 22.17
CA ARG A 446 -11.08 -23.04 21.51
C ARG A 446 -9.67 -23.23 20.96
N GLY A 447 -8.81 -22.21 21.05
CA GLY A 447 -7.45 -22.27 20.52
C GLY A 447 -7.38 -22.42 18.99
N VAL A 448 -8.35 -21.84 18.25
CA VAL A 448 -8.35 -21.90 16.78
C VAL A 448 -7.19 -21.08 16.23
N GLU A 449 -6.32 -21.75 15.46
CA GLU A 449 -5.14 -21.13 14.85
C GLU A 449 -5.55 -20.23 13.66
N PRO A 450 -4.80 -19.13 13.41
CA PRO A 450 -4.98 -18.31 12.22
C PRO A 450 -4.79 -19.10 10.92
N ILE A 451 -5.53 -18.74 9.88
CA ILE A 451 -5.30 -19.25 8.53
C ILE A 451 -4.04 -18.58 7.97
N GLN A 452 -3.11 -19.39 7.46
CA GLN A 452 -1.86 -18.93 6.85
C GLN A 452 -1.89 -19.16 5.34
N ASP A 453 -2.41 -18.18 4.60
CA ASP A 453 -2.33 -18.12 3.14
C ASP A 453 -1.34 -16.99 2.77
N ASP A 454 -0.58 -17.04 1.67
CA ASP A 454 0.20 -15.90 1.14
C ASP A 454 1.01 -15.07 2.18
N ALA A 455 2.28 -15.45 2.45
CA ALA A 455 3.24 -14.65 3.24
C ALA A 455 3.73 -13.38 2.52
N VAL A 456 3.83 -12.31 3.30
CA VAL A 456 4.39 -11.02 2.90
C VAL A 456 5.24 -10.46 4.03
N SER A 457 6.43 -9.95 3.72
CA SER A 457 7.24 -9.22 4.68
C SER A 457 6.70 -7.80 4.89
N ILE A 458 6.37 -7.47 6.14
CA ILE A 458 5.94 -6.14 6.57
C ILE A 458 7.04 -5.55 7.44
N ARG A 459 7.51 -4.35 7.06
CA ARG A 459 8.47 -3.60 7.87
C ARG A 459 7.80 -3.04 9.13
N ARG A 460 8.44 -3.24 10.28
CA ARG A 460 8.08 -2.62 11.55
C ARG A 460 8.30 -1.11 11.45
N LYS A 461 7.25 -0.31 11.67
CA LYS A 461 7.37 1.16 11.79
C LYS A 461 7.90 1.58 13.18
N SER A 462 7.81 0.69 14.18
CA SER A 462 8.34 0.89 15.54
C SER A 462 8.68 -0.45 16.18
N LEU A 463 9.73 -0.50 17.00
CA LEU A 463 10.10 -1.66 17.83
C LEU A 463 9.01 -2.02 18.84
N THR A 464 8.16 -1.07 19.21
CA THR A 464 7.03 -1.27 20.14
C THR A 464 5.73 -1.65 19.44
N MET A 465 5.72 -1.74 18.11
CA MET A 465 4.53 -2.11 17.36
C MET A 465 4.17 -3.58 17.62
N ALA A 466 2.94 -3.82 18.10
CA ALA A 466 2.46 -5.17 18.29
C ALA A 466 2.47 -5.94 16.96
N ARG A 467 3.03 -7.15 16.99
CA ARG A 467 3.01 -8.07 15.85
C ARG A 467 1.55 -8.41 15.50
N PRO A 468 1.16 -8.38 14.21
CA PRO A 468 -0.14 -8.90 13.79
C PRO A 468 -0.30 -10.37 14.22
N ALA A 469 -1.46 -10.75 14.71
CA ALA A 469 -1.68 -12.11 15.25
C ALA A 469 -1.54 -13.22 14.18
N ASN A 470 -1.65 -12.86 12.91
CA ASN A 470 -1.46 -13.67 11.71
C ASN A 470 -0.06 -13.50 11.08
N ALA A 471 0.92 -12.98 11.82
CA ALA A 471 2.29 -12.82 11.33
C ALA A 471 3.27 -13.65 12.15
N VAL A 472 4.38 -14.10 11.57
CA VAL A 472 5.52 -14.67 12.30
C VAL A 472 6.67 -13.66 12.33
N THR A 473 7.60 -13.83 13.26
CA THR A 473 8.83 -13.04 13.29
C THR A 473 9.66 -13.37 12.05
N GLY A 474 9.94 -12.35 11.24
CA GLY A 474 11.04 -12.39 10.27
C GLY A 474 12.30 -11.88 10.94
N ASP A 475 12.94 -10.88 10.36
CA ASP A 475 14.16 -10.23 10.87
C ASP A 475 13.84 -9.22 12.00
N GLU A 476 14.86 -8.57 12.57
CA GLU A 476 14.72 -7.57 13.65
C GLU A 476 13.70 -6.46 13.32
N ASP A 477 13.65 -6.05 12.05
CA ASP A 477 12.81 -4.97 11.53
C ASP A 477 11.58 -5.44 10.76
N THR A 478 11.30 -6.74 10.67
CA THR A 478 10.20 -7.26 9.83
C THR A 478 9.30 -8.27 10.57
N PHE A 479 8.06 -8.37 10.09
CA PHE A 479 7.15 -9.47 10.40
C PHE A 479 6.69 -10.09 9.10
N ILE A 480 6.63 -11.41 9.03
CA ILE A 480 6.06 -12.13 7.88
C ILE A 480 4.58 -12.30 8.16
N ALA A 481 3.73 -11.46 7.57
CA ALA A 481 2.28 -11.53 7.73
C ALA A 481 1.66 -12.42 6.67
N PHE A 482 0.68 -13.23 7.07
CA PHE A 482 -0.09 -14.10 6.18
C PHE A 482 -1.49 -13.53 5.95
N ASN A 483 -2.09 -13.85 4.81
CA ASN A 483 -3.51 -13.72 4.52
C ASN A 483 -4.01 -12.26 4.61
N ARG A 484 -3.33 -11.32 3.93
CA ARG A 484 -3.66 -9.88 3.99
C ARG A 484 -4.63 -9.41 2.90
N PHE A 485 -5.61 -8.59 3.27
CA PHE A 485 -6.49 -7.71 2.44
C PHE A 485 -5.97 -7.36 1.03
N SER A 486 -4.94 -6.53 1.07
CA SER A 486 -4.31 -5.83 -0.04
C SER A 486 -2.95 -6.44 -0.36
N ARG A 487 -2.72 -6.81 -1.62
CA ARG A 487 -1.42 -7.29 -2.12
C ARG A 487 -0.44 -6.12 -2.26
N PRO A 488 0.62 -5.99 -1.44
CA PRO A 488 1.83 -5.42 -1.99
C PRO A 488 2.34 -6.41 -3.04
N VAL A 489 2.42 -5.97 -4.30
CA VAL A 489 3.18 -6.71 -5.32
C VAL A 489 4.64 -6.55 -4.93
N MET A 490 5.23 -7.61 -4.40
CA MET A 490 6.67 -7.79 -4.38
C MET A 490 6.93 -8.97 -5.30
N ASP A 491 7.64 -8.75 -6.40
CA ASP A 491 8.11 -9.81 -7.27
C ASP A 491 9.20 -10.62 -6.54
N ASN A 492 8.82 -11.66 -5.79
CA ASN A 492 9.40 -13.01 -5.85
C ASN A 492 8.72 -13.99 -4.85
N PRO A 493 8.45 -15.25 -5.24
CA PRO A 493 7.64 -16.18 -4.46
C PRO A 493 8.51 -17.23 -3.75
N VAL A 494 8.53 -17.27 -2.41
CA VAL A 494 8.78 -18.53 -1.70
C VAL A 494 7.86 -18.64 -0.48
N LEU A 495 7.02 -19.66 -0.50
CA LEU A 495 6.03 -20.10 0.49
C LEU A 495 5.70 -21.57 0.18
N PRO A 496 5.10 -22.37 1.08
CA PRO A 496 5.39 -22.69 2.47
C PRO A 496 5.71 -24.21 2.64
N GLY A 497 6.54 -24.60 3.62
CA GLY A 497 6.89 -26.02 3.78
C GLY A 497 7.71 -26.42 5.01
N LEU A 498 7.62 -25.72 6.15
CA LEU A 498 8.23 -26.18 7.40
C LEU A 498 7.16 -26.68 8.39
N GLN A 499 6.78 -27.94 8.23
CA GLN A 499 6.34 -28.76 9.35
C GLN A 499 7.56 -29.43 9.97
N SER A 500 7.88 -29.09 11.22
CA SER A 500 8.42 -30.06 12.16
C SER A 500 8.10 -29.63 13.60
N THR A 501 7.12 -30.33 14.14
CA THR A 501 6.78 -30.49 15.55
C THR A 501 7.99 -30.75 16.44
N ILE A 502 8.18 -29.97 17.52
CA ILE A 502 8.66 -30.47 18.83
C ILE A 502 7.98 -29.67 19.97
N ARG A 503 7.47 -30.41 20.96
CA ARG A 503 6.75 -29.99 22.18
C ARG A 503 7.71 -29.53 23.30
N PRO A 504 7.19 -28.91 24.39
CA PRO A 504 7.99 -28.07 25.29
C PRO A 504 8.72 -28.88 26.37
N ALA A 505 9.91 -28.40 26.76
CA ALA A 505 10.60 -28.83 27.97
C ALA A 505 10.61 -27.68 28.99
N THR A 506 9.95 -27.97 30.11
CA THR A 506 9.98 -27.27 31.40
C THR A 506 11.37 -27.28 32.03
N SER A 507 11.75 -26.19 32.72
CA SER A 507 12.05 -26.14 34.17
C SER A 507 13.15 -25.13 34.55
N GLY A 508 12.77 -24.16 35.41
CA GLY A 508 13.49 -23.49 36.51
C GLY A 508 15.00 -23.20 36.45
N ASN A 509 15.41 -21.97 36.78
CA ASN A 509 15.60 -21.56 38.18
C ASN A 509 15.89 -20.05 38.34
N GLU A 510 15.73 -19.59 39.58
CA GLU A 510 15.46 -18.22 40.06
C GLU A 510 16.67 -17.31 40.33
N HIS A 511 16.33 -16.03 40.61
CA HIS A 511 17.06 -14.95 41.30
C HIS A 511 18.16 -14.22 40.49
N SER A 512 18.25 -12.87 40.47
CA SER A 512 18.00 -11.89 41.53
C SER A 512 17.80 -10.45 40.99
N SER A 513 17.17 -9.61 41.81
CA SER A 513 16.76 -8.21 41.59
C SER A 513 17.92 -7.20 41.67
N PHE A 514 18.05 -6.33 40.68
CA PHE A 514 18.66 -5.00 40.80
C PHE A 514 17.82 -4.00 39.99
N SER A 515 17.41 -2.91 40.63
CA SER A 515 16.48 -1.91 40.10
C SER A 515 17.16 -0.94 39.13
N GLU A 516 16.75 -0.97 37.86
CA GLU A 516 17.16 -0.09 36.74
C GLU A 516 16.53 1.31 36.78
N ASP A 517 15.74 1.63 37.82
CA ASP A 517 14.84 2.80 37.84
C ASP A 517 15.52 4.17 38.10
N GLU A 518 16.82 4.21 38.41
CA GLU A 518 17.51 5.47 38.71
C GLU A 518 18.48 5.94 37.61
N PHE A 519 18.91 5.05 36.70
CA PHE A 519 19.76 5.40 35.55
C PHE A 519 18.95 5.77 34.30
N GLU A 520 17.77 5.17 34.11
CA GLU A 520 16.89 5.51 32.98
C GLU A 520 16.26 6.90 33.10
N ARG A 521 16.06 7.42 34.32
CA ARG A 521 15.44 8.74 34.54
C ARG A 521 16.31 9.90 34.06
N GLU A 522 17.63 9.75 34.12
CA GLU A 522 18.57 10.80 33.71
C GLU A 522 18.83 10.82 32.19
N GLN A 523 18.66 9.68 31.51
CA GLN A 523 18.73 9.58 30.04
C GLN A 523 17.42 10.01 29.35
N ARG A 524 16.27 9.80 30.00
CA ARG A 524 14.93 10.11 29.47
C ARG A 524 14.61 11.62 29.43
N GLU A 525 15.33 12.46 30.17
CA GLU A 525 15.19 13.92 30.15
C GLU A 525 16.16 14.63 29.17
N LYS A 526 17.26 13.99 28.75
CA LYS A 526 18.14 14.50 27.69
C LYS A 526 17.60 14.25 26.28
N TRP A 527 16.79 13.19 26.08
CA TRP A 527 16.21 12.83 24.78
C TRP A 527 14.97 13.66 24.38
N LYS A 528 14.27 14.31 25.33
CA LYS A 528 13.03 15.05 25.07
C LYS A 528 13.19 16.43 24.41
N ARG A 529 14.41 16.91 24.13
CA ARG A 529 14.62 18.33 23.76
C ARG A 529 15.17 18.60 22.36
N ARG A 530 15.36 17.62 21.48
CA ARG A 530 15.76 17.87 20.09
C ARG A 530 15.18 16.80 19.17
N THR A 531 14.21 17.17 18.33
CA THR A 531 14.22 17.00 16.86
C THR A 531 12.88 17.50 16.31
N ILE A 532 12.96 18.59 15.55
CA ILE A 532 11.89 19.16 14.71
C ILE A 532 11.98 18.49 13.33
N HIS A 533 10.81 18.29 12.71
CA HIS A 533 10.56 17.86 11.32
C HIS A 533 11.74 17.89 10.33
N THR A 534 12.00 16.76 9.66
CA THR A 534 12.36 16.75 8.22
C THR A 534 11.93 15.43 7.56
N SER A 535 11.30 15.54 6.38
CA SER A 535 10.85 14.44 5.53
C SER A 535 12.01 13.82 4.74
N PRO A 536 12.01 12.50 4.45
CA PRO A 536 12.93 11.90 3.49
C PRO A 536 12.33 11.96 2.07
N LEU A 537 12.71 12.97 1.30
CA LEU A 537 12.57 12.94 -0.16
C LEU A 537 13.79 12.22 -0.76
N LEU A 538 13.49 11.27 -1.67
CA LEU A 538 14.24 10.85 -2.86
C LEU A 538 15.68 10.34 -2.66
N PHE A 539 15.92 9.08 -3.07
CA PHE A 539 16.94 8.66 -4.05
C PHE A 539 16.96 7.12 -4.13
N SER A 540 16.25 6.58 -5.13
CA SER A 540 16.44 5.22 -5.63
C SER A 540 16.49 5.33 -7.14
N PRO A 541 17.60 5.02 -7.82
CA PRO A 541 17.63 4.90 -9.27
C PRO A 541 17.43 3.42 -9.59
N VAL A 542 16.22 3.08 -9.99
CA VAL A 542 16.01 1.96 -10.89
C VAL A 542 16.37 2.48 -12.27
N ILE A 543 17.63 2.32 -12.68
CA ILE A 543 18.01 2.37 -14.10
C ILE A 543 18.03 0.91 -14.55
N ALA A 544 17.05 0.53 -15.37
CA ALA A 544 17.05 -0.75 -16.06
C ALA A 544 18.22 -0.75 -17.06
N PHE A 545 19.15 -1.68 -16.89
CA PHE A 545 20.13 -2.00 -17.94
C PHE A 545 19.41 -2.82 -19.02
N ASP A 546 19.17 -2.19 -20.17
CA ASP A 546 19.29 -2.95 -21.41
C ASP A 546 20.78 -3.29 -21.56
N SER A 547 21.07 -4.58 -21.68
CA SER A 547 22.42 -5.08 -21.99
C SER A 547 22.99 -4.33 -23.20
N PRO A 548 24.20 -3.71 -23.11
CA PRO A 548 24.88 -3.25 -24.30
C PRO A 548 25.16 -4.48 -25.15
N THR A 549 24.60 -4.49 -26.35
CA THR A 549 24.87 -5.48 -27.38
C THR A 549 26.38 -5.61 -27.58
N SER A 550 26.90 -6.82 -27.36
CA SER A 550 28.08 -7.42 -27.99
C SER A 550 28.96 -6.45 -28.80
N SER A 551 29.83 -5.71 -28.13
CA SER A 551 31.07 -5.22 -28.73
C SER A 551 32.21 -5.50 -27.76
N SER A 552 33.03 -6.48 -28.11
CA SER A 552 34.28 -6.83 -27.45
C SER A 552 35.21 -5.61 -27.38
N SER A 553 35.24 -4.90 -26.25
CA SER A 553 36.33 -3.99 -25.91
C SER A 553 37.20 -4.67 -24.86
N ASN A 554 38.42 -5.06 -25.23
CA ASN A 554 39.41 -5.78 -24.41
C ASN A 554 40.01 -4.95 -23.24
N HIS A 555 39.24 -4.11 -22.55
CA HIS A 555 39.76 -3.34 -21.40
C HIS A 555 39.65 -4.15 -20.09
N PRO A 556 40.76 -4.40 -19.37
CA PRO A 556 40.77 -5.20 -18.14
C PRO A 556 39.84 -4.67 -17.05
N SER A 557 39.77 -3.35 -16.87
CA SER A 557 38.89 -2.66 -15.92
C SER A 557 37.40 -2.94 -16.15
N ARG A 558 36.94 -2.99 -17.41
CA ARG A 558 35.54 -3.31 -17.72
C ARG A 558 35.20 -4.77 -17.42
N ALA A 559 36.12 -5.69 -17.72
CA ALA A 559 35.95 -7.09 -17.34
C ALA A 559 35.93 -7.25 -15.81
N PHE A 560 36.84 -6.58 -15.09
CA PHE A 560 36.85 -6.57 -13.62
C PHE A 560 35.53 -6.06 -13.03
N VAL A 561 34.95 -4.99 -13.60
CA VAL A 561 33.63 -4.49 -13.22
C VAL A 561 32.53 -5.49 -13.54
N ASP A 562 32.50 -6.05 -14.75
CA ASP A 562 31.44 -6.98 -15.14
C ASP A 562 31.45 -8.25 -14.26
N SER A 563 32.61 -8.87 -14.02
CA SER A 563 32.74 -10.07 -13.18
C SER A 563 32.39 -9.80 -11.71
N ALA A 564 32.78 -8.63 -11.18
CA ALA A 564 32.49 -8.26 -9.80
C ALA A 564 31.08 -7.66 -9.61
N TYR A 565 30.50 -7.03 -10.63
CA TYR A 565 29.11 -6.56 -10.61
C TYR A 565 28.15 -7.73 -10.77
N LEU A 566 28.47 -8.72 -11.62
CA LEU A 566 27.81 -10.02 -11.63
C LEU A 566 27.81 -10.64 -10.23
N ALA A 567 28.89 -10.45 -9.45
CA ALA A 567 28.95 -10.96 -8.09
C ALA A 567 27.91 -10.36 -7.12
N TYR A 568 27.56 -9.09 -7.33
CA TYR A 568 26.53 -8.38 -6.56
C TYR A 568 25.13 -8.42 -7.21
N ARG A 569 25.00 -8.93 -8.46
CA ARG A 569 23.76 -8.93 -9.27
C ARG A 569 23.08 -10.30 -9.41
N VAL A 570 23.52 -11.34 -8.70
CA VAL A 570 22.88 -12.66 -8.77
C VAL A 570 21.57 -12.68 -7.96
N ASP A 571 20.45 -12.35 -8.60
CA ASP A 571 19.09 -12.58 -8.09
C ASP A 571 18.59 -14.03 -8.27
N ARG A 572 19.47 -14.99 -8.63
CA ARG A 572 19.06 -16.39 -8.92
C ARG A 572 20.11 -17.47 -8.62
N LEU A 573 20.58 -17.56 -7.37
CA LEU A 573 21.19 -18.79 -6.87
C LEU A 573 20.61 -19.12 -5.49
N ASP A 574 20.01 -20.32 -5.37
CA ASP A 574 19.47 -20.93 -4.13
C ASP A 574 20.61 -21.31 -3.15
N LEU A 575 21.49 -20.35 -2.83
CA LEU A 575 22.50 -20.50 -1.78
C LEU A 575 22.05 -19.68 -0.57
N PHE A 576 21.35 -20.36 0.33
CA PHE A 576 21.04 -19.82 1.65
C PHE A 576 22.35 -19.53 2.41
N PRO A 577 22.43 -18.43 3.20
CA PRO A 577 23.50 -18.31 4.18
C PRO A 577 23.44 -19.54 5.10
N PRO A 578 24.54 -20.29 5.31
CA PRO A 578 24.52 -21.36 6.27
C PRO A 578 24.15 -20.76 7.63
N SER A 579 23.06 -21.26 8.23
CA SER A 579 22.78 -21.02 9.65
C SER A 579 24.06 -21.35 10.42
N VAL A 580 24.57 -20.40 11.21
CA VAL A 580 25.68 -20.66 12.14
C VAL A 580 25.30 -21.93 12.90
N PRO A 581 26.07 -23.03 12.77
CA PRO A 581 25.67 -24.27 13.41
C PRO A 581 25.79 -24.06 14.91
N ASP A 582 24.64 -23.87 15.56
CA ASP A 582 24.50 -23.97 16.99
C ASP A 582 24.82 -25.43 17.36
N THR A 583 25.99 -25.63 17.97
CA THR A 583 26.33 -26.78 18.80
C THR A 583 26.30 -28.18 18.17
N LYS A 584 27.50 -28.73 17.92
CA LYS A 584 27.87 -30.17 18.06
C LYS A 584 26.87 -31.22 17.55
N GLU A 585 26.52 -31.20 16.26
CA GLU A 585 26.01 -32.40 15.59
C GLU A 585 27.09 -33.08 14.74
N TYR A 586 27.12 -34.41 14.83
CA TYR A 586 28.15 -35.32 14.37
C TYR A 586 28.26 -35.30 12.83
N ILE A 587 29.39 -34.81 12.30
CA ILE A 587 29.66 -34.75 10.86
C ILE A 587 30.11 -36.13 10.36
N ASP A 588 29.33 -36.73 9.47
CA ASP A 588 29.74 -37.92 8.72
C ASP A 588 30.80 -37.52 7.66
N GLN A 589 32.04 -37.93 7.90
CA GLN A 589 33.23 -37.58 7.11
C GLN A 589 33.32 -38.28 5.75
N THR A 590 32.33 -39.11 5.37
CA THR A 590 32.40 -39.97 4.17
C THR A 590 31.74 -39.38 2.92
N ASN A 591 31.05 -38.24 3.01
CA ASN A 591 30.33 -37.64 1.90
C ASN A 591 31.12 -36.48 1.23
N PRO A 592 31.52 -36.60 -0.06
CA PRO A 592 32.32 -35.59 -0.77
C PRO A 592 31.68 -34.20 -0.82
N ILE A 593 30.35 -34.14 -0.83
CA ILE A 593 29.60 -32.88 -0.88
C ILE A 593 29.74 -32.13 0.45
N HIS A 594 29.70 -32.83 1.59
CA HIS A 594 29.85 -32.22 2.91
C HIS A 594 31.28 -31.72 3.17
N HIS A 595 32.30 -32.36 2.59
CA HIS A 595 33.70 -31.95 2.71
C HIS A 595 34.00 -30.63 1.98
N ALA A 596 33.39 -30.41 0.81
CA ALA A 596 33.50 -29.15 0.06
C ALA A 596 32.80 -27.98 0.78
N TYR A 597 31.67 -28.26 1.45
CA TYR A 597 30.98 -27.29 2.30
C TYR A 597 31.79 -26.94 3.56
N SER A 598 32.49 -27.91 4.19
CA SER A 598 33.30 -27.63 5.38
C SER A 598 34.55 -26.80 5.10
N GLU A 599 35.24 -27.01 3.97
CA GLU A 599 36.41 -26.20 3.60
C GLU A 599 36.05 -24.77 3.21
N SER A 600 34.92 -24.61 2.49
CA SER A 600 34.38 -23.29 2.11
C SER A 600 33.94 -22.50 3.34
N TRP A 601 33.29 -23.15 4.29
CA TRP A 601 32.86 -22.54 5.54
C TRP A 601 34.03 -22.12 6.42
N GLU A 602 35.05 -22.96 6.54
CA GLU A 602 36.23 -22.61 7.33
C GLU A 602 36.97 -21.41 6.73
N ALA A 603 37.02 -21.29 5.39
CA ALA A 603 37.58 -20.12 4.74
C ALA A 603 36.77 -18.84 5.04
N ILE A 604 35.44 -18.89 4.95
CA ILE A 604 34.54 -17.76 5.26
C ILE A 604 34.67 -17.37 6.74
N ARG A 605 34.66 -18.36 7.64
CA ARG A 605 34.85 -18.16 9.08
C ARG A 605 36.20 -17.50 9.36
N THR A 606 37.28 -17.95 8.75
CA THR A 606 38.60 -17.31 8.88
C THR A 606 38.56 -15.87 8.35
N ALA A 607 37.91 -15.61 7.22
CA ALA A 607 37.76 -14.25 6.67
C ALA A 607 37.00 -13.30 7.62
N THR A 608 35.90 -13.74 8.22
CA THR A 608 35.06 -12.89 9.07
C THR A 608 35.53 -12.81 10.51
N VAL A 609 36.05 -13.92 11.07
CA VAL A 609 36.42 -14.03 12.49
C VAL A 609 37.91 -13.73 12.69
N ASP A 610 38.78 -14.32 11.88
CA ASP A 610 40.24 -14.21 12.09
C ASP A 610 40.81 -12.94 11.41
N PHE A 611 40.28 -12.55 10.25
CA PHE A 611 40.67 -11.31 9.52
C PHE A 611 39.73 -10.12 9.74
N GLY A 612 38.61 -10.31 10.46
CA GLY A 612 37.66 -9.24 10.80
C GLY A 612 37.05 -8.52 9.58
N LEU A 613 36.85 -9.23 8.47
CA LEU A 613 36.17 -8.69 7.29
C LEU A 613 34.64 -8.72 7.49
N CYS A 614 33.95 -7.75 6.88
CA CYS A 614 32.49 -7.66 6.96
C CYS A 614 31.81 -8.93 6.42
N PRO A 615 30.99 -9.63 7.23
CA PRO A 615 30.33 -10.88 6.82
C PRO A 615 29.50 -10.72 5.54
N ASN A 616 28.75 -9.62 5.42
CA ASN A 616 27.96 -9.32 4.23
C ASN A 616 28.80 -9.22 2.95
N ARG A 617 29.97 -8.58 3.03
CA ARG A 617 30.84 -8.37 1.86
C ARG A 617 31.54 -9.66 1.44
N VAL A 618 32.03 -10.43 2.41
CA VAL A 618 32.59 -11.76 2.15
C VAL A 618 31.54 -12.66 1.49
N TRP A 619 30.30 -12.63 1.99
CA TRP A 619 29.20 -13.43 1.45
C TRP A 619 28.74 -12.99 0.06
N ALA A 620 28.74 -11.68 -0.24
CA ALA A 620 28.44 -11.20 -1.58
C ALA A 620 29.43 -11.72 -2.63
N MET A 621 30.72 -11.77 -2.29
CA MET A 621 31.75 -12.32 -3.18
C MET A 621 31.57 -13.80 -3.44
N VAL A 622 31.24 -14.59 -2.40
CA VAL A 622 30.98 -16.04 -2.53
C VAL A 622 29.75 -16.31 -3.39
N ARG A 623 28.68 -15.53 -3.22
CA ARG A 623 27.45 -15.66 -4.04
C ARG A 623 27.67 -15.35 -5.51
N GLY A 624 28.66 -14.52 -5.80
CA GLY A 624 28.95 -14.05 -7.13
C GLY A 624 29.71 -14.95 -8.07
N GLN A 625 30.23 -16.06 -7.55
CA GLN A 625 30.99 -17.02 -8.34
C GLN A 625 30.01 -17.85 -9.20
N GLN A 626 29.92 -17.53 -10.49
CA GLN A 626 29.09 -18.29 -11.45
C GLN A 626 29.65 -19.69 -11.75
N ASP A 627 30.94 -19.95 -11.49
CA ASP A 627 31.58 -21.22 -11.83
C ASP A 627 31.91 -22.05 -10.57
N ARG A 628 31.28 -23.22 -10.46
CA ARG A 628 31.36 -24.15 -9.29
C ARG A 628 32.73 -24.82 -9.12
N THR A 629 33.75 -24.38 -9.85
CA THR A 629 35.08 -25.00 -9.96
C THR A 629 36.14 -24.29 -9.10
N THR A 630 35.88 -23.07 -8.65
CA THR A 630 36.81 -22.29 -7.82
C THR A 630 36.36 -22.33 -6.36
N SER A 631 37.07 -23.09 -5.52
CA SER A 631 36.76 -23.14 -4.09
C SER A 631 36.93 -21.75 -3.45
N PRO A 632 36.00 -21.29 -2.59
CA PRO A 632 36.15 -20.06 -1.77
C PRO A 632 37.51 -19.98 -1.05
N THR A 633 38.10 -21.13 -0.75
CA THR A 633 39.45 -21.26 -0.18
C THR A 633 40.52 -20.59 -1.04
N LYS A 634 40.40 -20.58 -2.38
CA LYS A 634 41.36 -19.95 -3.30
C LYS A 634 41.27 -18.42 -3.30
N LEU A 635 40.07 -17.85 -3.10
CA LEU A 635 39.86 -16.39 -3.02
C LEU A 635 40.39 -15.81 -1.70
N ILE A 636 40.38 -16.63 -0.66
CA ILE A 636 40.83 -16.25 0.69
C ILE A 636 42.29 -16.69 0.94
N GLN A 637 42.88 -17.49 0.04
CA GLN A 637 44.27 -17.95 0.14
C GLN A 637 45.31 -16.82 0.13
N PRO A 638 45.17 -15.75 -0.68
CA PRO A 638 46.07 -14.60 -0.64
C PRO A 638 45.95 -13.83 0.67
N LEU A 639 44.75 -13.81 1.29
CA LEU A 639 44.54 -13.21 2.62
C LEU A 639 45.34 -13.96 3.71
N ARG A 640 45.51 -15.29 3.58
CA ARG A 640 46.33 -16.10 4.50
C ARG A 640 47.85 -15.85 4.41
N ARG A 641 48.35 -15.32 3.29
CA ARG A 641 49.77 -14.99 3.13
C ARG A 641 50.15 -13.62 3.69
N ASN A 642 49.17 -12.75 3.94
CA ASN A 642 49.38 -11.36 4.31
C ASN A 642 49.08 -11.12 5.80
N GLU A 643 50.13 -10.99 6.61
CA GLU A 643 50.06 -10.72 8.06
C GLU A 643 49.51 -9.31 8.42
N HIS A 644 49.08 -8.51 7.44
CA HIS A 644 48.78 -7.08 7.61
C HIS A 644 47.37 -6.65 7.18
N ILE A 645 46.41 -7.58 7.12
CA ILE A 645 45.00 -7.21 6.93
C ILE A 645 44.48 -6.66 8.25
N VAL A 646 44.58 -5.34 8.43
CA VAL A 646 43.87 -4.62 9.49
C VAL A 646 42.36 -4.85 9.30
N PRO A 647 41.59 -5.21 10.33
CA PRO A 647 40.15 -5.38 10.19
C PRO A 647 39.47 -4.06 9.85
N HIS A 648 38.28 -4.15 9.26
CA HIS A 648 37.46 -2.99 8.93
C HIS A 648 36.83 -2.45 10.24
N THR A 649 37.13 -1.22 10.64
CA THR A 649 36.51 -0.64 11.86
C THR A 649 34.99 -0.48 11.67
N ASP A 650 34.22 -0.67 12.73
CA ASP A 650 32.74 -0.52 12.78
C ASP A 650 31.91 -1.58 12.04
N HIS A 651 32.47 -2.76 11.76
CA HIS A 651 31.73 -3.90 11.17
C HIS A 651 31.35 -5.00 12.17
N GLU A 652 31.58 -4.81 13.47
CA GLU A 652 31.30 -5.77 14.55
C GLU A 652 29.82 -6.21 14.59
N ASN A 653 28.91 -5.30 14.20
CA ASN A 653 27.47 -5.54 14.18
C ASN A 653 26.93 -5.91 12.79
N CYS A 654 27.79 -6.23 11.81
CA CYS A 654 27.35 -6.65 10.48
C CYS A 654 27.07 -8.16 10.45
N ASN A 655 26.08 -8.59 9.68
CA ASN A 655 25.79 -10.02 9.44
C ASN A 655 25.89 -10.35 7.94
N TYR A 656 25.64 -11.60 7.53
CA TYR A 656 25.82 -12.02 6.13
C TYR A 656 24.81 -11.37 5.15
N GLU A 657 23.73 -10.81 5.66
CA GLU A 657 22.67 -10.18 4.86
C GLU A 657 22.72 -8.64 4.89
N LEU A 658 23.27 -8.07 5.96
CA LEU A 658 23.25 -6.63 6.23
C LEU A 658 24.62 -6.09 6.66
N CYS A 659 25.07 -5.05 5.94
CA CYS A 659 26.20 -4.20 6.33
C CYS A 659 25.69 -2.89 6.95
N ASN A 660 25.81 -2.74 8.28
CA ASN A 660 25.37 -1.55 9.01
C ASN A 660 26.11 -0.27 8.58
N HIS A 661 27.39 -0.37 8.23
CA HIS A 661 28.19 0.75 7.73
C HIS A 661 27.66 1.32 6.40
N SER A 662 26.92 0.52 5.61
CA SER A 662 26.30 0.98 4.36
C SER A 662 24.98 1.76 4.58
N ARG A 663 24.47 1.83 5.82
CA ARG A 663 23.20 2.50 6.18
C ARG A 663 23.35 3.76 7.06
N VAL A 664 24.57 4.18 7.38
CA VAL A 664 24.82 5.39 8.18
C VAL A 664 24.33 6.63 7.43
N ASP A 665 23.50 7.48 8.07
CA ASP A 665 23.06 8.76 7.50
C ASP A 665 24.24 9.74 7.45
N PHE A 666 24.84 9.84 6.27
CA PHE A 666 26.04 10.66 6.02
C PHE A 666 25.76 12.17 5.98
N LYS A 667 24.50 12.60 6.06
CA LYS A 667 24.16 14.05 6.09
C LYS A 667 24.73 14.79 7.30
N TRP A 668 25.08 14.08 8.37
CA TRP A 668 25.61 14.67 9.60
C TRP A 668 27.09 14.34 9.85
N MET A 669 27.80 13.79 8.87
CA MET A 669 29.23 13.52 8.98
C MET A 669 30.02 14.82 8.93
N ALA A 670 30.86 15.07 9.93
CA ALA A 670 31.79 16.19 9.91
C ALA A 670 32.74 16.06 8.70
N GLN A 671 33.05 17.19 8.06
CA GLN A 671 33.97 17.19 6.94
C GLN A 671 35.37 16.73 7.37
N ARG A 672 36.00 15.91 6.53
CA ARG A 672 37.35 15.37 6.76
C ARG A 672 38.40 16.47 6.56
N HIS A 673 39.43 16.44 7.40
CA HIS A 673 40.59 17.30 7.30
C HIS A 673 41.83 16.49 6.94
N GLU A 674 42.49 16.84 5.83
CA GLU A 674 43.67 16.13 5.31
C GLU A 674 44.99 16.72 5.81
N SER A 675 45.01 17.99 6.27
CA SER A 675 46.23 18.63 6.76
C SER A 675 46.46 18.34 8.25
N ILE A 676 47.68 17.93 8.60
CA ILE A 676 48.11 17.75 10.00
C ILE A 676 48.00 19.08 10.77
N ALA A 677 48.23 20.21 10.10
CA ALA A 677 48.08 21.54 10.69
C ALA A 677 46.64 21.83 11.15
N CYS A 678 45.64 21.14 10.61
CA CYS A 678 44.25 21.28 11.03
C CYS A 678 43.95 20.68 12.41
N LYS A 679 44.88 19.88 12.99
CA LYS A 679 44.80 19.44 14.39
C LYS A 679 45.17 20.56 15.36
N GLU A 680 46.02 21.49 14.95
CA GLU A 680 46.53 22.59 15.78
C GLU A 680 45.81 23.91 15.49
N TYR A 681 45.35 24.12 14.25
CA TYR A 681 44.68 25.35 13.81
C TYR A 681 43.33 25.05 13.15
N PRO A 682 42.25 25.79 13.47
CA PRO A 682 40.95 25.56 12.86
C PRO A 682 40.97 25.84 11.36
N CYS A 683 40.65 24.82 10.57
CA CYS A 683 40.57 24.92 9.11
C CYS A 683 39.42 25.86 8.70
N ARG A 684 39.63 26.65 7.65
CA ARG A 684 38.64 27.60 7.14
C ARG A 684 37.81 26.98 6.00
N PRO A 685 36.51 27.28 5.91
CA PRO A 685 35.72 26.94 4.74
C PRO A 685 36.09 27.85 3.55
N LEU A 686 36.13 27.28 2.35
CA LEU A 686 36.27 28.05 1.11
C LEU A 686 34.94 28.75 0.80
N ARG A 687 34.93 30.06 1.03
CA ARG A 687 33.77 30.93 0.76
C ARG A 687 33.92 31.64 -0.58
N HIS A 688 32.78 31.95 -1.21
CA HIS A 688 32.72 32.69 -2.48
C HIS A 688 33.42 31.98 -3.65
N ARG A 689 33.51 30.66 -3.59
CA ARG A 689 33.91 29.77 -4.68
C ARG A 689 32.67 28.99 -5.14
N PHE A 690 32.69 28.48 -6.36
CA PHE A 690 31.60 27.70 -6.98
C PHE A 690 30.27 28.48 -7.15
N PRO A 691 30.27 29.57 -7.96
CA PRO A 691 29.06 30.36 -8.20
C PRO A 691 27.92 29.50 -8.78
N ILE A 692 26.76 29.55 -8.12
CA ILE A 692 25.59 28.69 -8.43
C ILE A 692 25.10 28.95 -9.85
N ASP A 693 24.98 30.22 -10.24
CA ASP A 693 24.43 30.61 -11.53
C ASP A 693 25.25 30.06 -12.70
N ALA A 694 26.59 30.05 -12.56
CA ALA A 694 27.49 29.52 -13.59
C ALA A 694 27.36 28.00 -13.76
N LEU A 695 27.10 27.27 -12.67
CA LEU A 695 26.93 25.81 -12.69
C LEU A 695 25.55 25.42 -13.22
N ASP A 696 24.51 26.13 -12.78
CA ASP A 696 23.14 25.91 -13.24
C ASP A 696 23.03 26.23 -14.74
N GLU A 697 23.66 27.32 -15.22
CA GLU A 697 23.76 27.65 -16.65
C GLU A 697 24.53 26.59 -17.44
N ALA A 698 25.69 26.14 -16.93
CA ALA A 698 26.49 25.10 -17.59
C ALA A 698 25.71 23.79 -17.75
N ALA A 699 24.97 23.37 -16.73
CA ALA A 699 24.12 22.17 -16.78
C ALA A 699 22.99 22.31 -17.81
N ILE A 700 22.30 23.46 -17.84
CA ILE A 700 21.21 23.73 -18.79
C ILE A 700 21.72 23.76 -20.24
N LEU A 701 22.90 24.35 -20.47
CA LEU A 701 23.55 24.43 -21.78
C LEU A 701 24.28 23.13 -22.18
N LEU A 702 24.16 22.07 -21.39
CA LEU A 702 24.82 20.79 -21.61
C LEU A 702 26.36 20.91 -21.76
N LYS A 703 26.98 21.89 -21.11
CA LYS A 703 28.45 22.02 -21.01
C LYS A 703 28.99 21.15 -19.87
N PRO A 704 30.31 20.85 -19.82
CA PRO A 704 30.90 20.20 -18.65
C PRO A 704 30.56 20.96 -17.38
N ILE A 705 30.25 20.25 -16.29
CA ILE A 705 29.92 20.86 -14.99
C ILE A 705 31.08 20.75 -13.98
N ALA A 706 32.30 20.54 -14.50
CA ALA A 706 33.53 20.51 -13.71
C ALA A 706 34.10 21.93 -13.51
N TRP A 707 34.66 22.18 -12.34
CA TRP A 707 35.28 23.46 -12.02
C TRP A 707 36.75 23.46 -12.44
N LYS A 708 37.27 24.61 -12.89
CA LYS A 708 38.72 24.82 -12.89
C LYS A 708 39.26 24.66 -11.47
N LEU A 709 40.55 24.38 -11.32
CA LEU A 709 41.16 24.16 -9.99
C LEU A 709 41.00 25.36 -9.05
N ASP A 710 40.82 26.57 -9.58
CA ASP A 710 40.50 27.76 -8.80
C ASP A 710 39.04 27.81 -8.31
N GLY A 711 38.13 26.95 -8.74
CA GLY A 711 36.72 26.99 -8.32
C GLY A 711 35.99 28.29 -8.65
N LEU A 712 36.50 29.11 -9.58
CA LEU A 712 35.90 30.39 -9.97
C LEU A 712 35.17 30.32 -11.31
N SER A 713 35.57 29.41 -12.19
CA SER A 713 34.96 29.21 -13.50
C SER A 713 34.89 27.74 -13.89
N ILE A 714 33.92 27.42 -14.75
CA ILE A 714 33.73 26.08 -15.31
C ILE A 714 34.81 25.80 -16.36
N VAL A 715 35.25 24.54 -16.47
CA VAL A 715 36.24 24.12 -17.48
C VAL A 715 35.70 24.28 -18.90
N HIS A 716 36.59 24.60 -19.84
CA HIS A 716 36.24 24.57 -21.26
C HIS A 716 36.20 23.10 -21.76
N PRO A 717 35.33 22.73 -22.72
CA PRO A 717 35.29 21.36 -23.27
C PRO A 717 36.62 20.82 -23.83
N SER A 718 37.57 21.70 -24.18
CA SER A 718 38.91 21.31 -24.65
C SER A 718 39.90 21.05 -23.51
N GLN A 719 39.55 21.38 -22.27
CA GLN A 719 40.39 21.26 -21.09
C GLN A 719 39.98 19.98 -20.33
N GLY A 720 40.94 19.07 -20.13
CA GLY A 720 40.67 17.84 -19.39
C GLY A 720 40.47 18.10 -17.89
N TYR A 721 39.55 17.37 -17.26
CA TYR A 721 39.33 17.39 -15.82
C TYR A 721 39.45 16.01 -15.20
N LEU A 722 39.68 15.97 -13.89
CA LEU A 722 39.71 14.76 -13.08
C LEU A 722 38.37 14.61 -12.34
N ALA A 723 37.73 13.44 -12.45
CA ALA A 723 36.51 13.12 -11.72
C ALA A 723 36.84 12.41 -10.41
N VAL A 724 36.30 12.88 -9.29
CA VAL A 724 36.49 12.28 -7.97
C VAL A 724 35.36 11.30 -7.72
N SER A 725 35.71 10.02 -7.53
CA SER A 725 34.83 8.98 -7.05
C SER A 725 35.12 8.73 -5.58
N ASN A 726 34.23 9.15 -4.69
CA ASN A 726 34.44 9.17 -3.25
C ASN A 726 33.28 8.56 -2.46
N VAL A 727 33.56 8.31 -1.18
CA VAL A 727 32.59 7.79 -0.22
C VAL A 727 32.16 8.94 0.71
N SER A 728 30.94 9.46 0.57
CA SER A 728 30.50 10.64 1.36
C SER A 728 30.51 10.41 2.88
N SER A 729 30.37 9.16 3.34
CA SER A 729 30.47 8.79 4.75
C SER A 729 31.88 8.98 5.32
N ASP A 730 32.90 9.13 4.48
CA ASP A 730 34.27 9.38 4.91
C ASP A 730 34.52 10.86 5.29
N GLY A 731 33.45 11.67 5.33
CA GLY A 731 33.53 13.12 5.55
C GLY A 731 33.94 13.90 4.30
N THR A 732 33.82 13.28 3.12
CA THR A 732 34.10 13.92 1.82
C THR A 732 32.88 14.61 1.20
N GLY A 733 31.79 14.77 1.95
CA GLY A 733 30.61 15.55 1.56
C GLY A 733 30.64 17.00 2.06
N THR A 734 29.51 17.71 1.99
CA THR A 734 29.36 19.07 2.55
C THR A 734 29.45 19.12 4.08
N GLY A 735 29.08 18.03 4.76
CA GLY A 735 29.09 17.92 6.22
C GLY A 735 28.29 19.01 6.93
N ALA A 736 28.83 19.58 8.01
CA ALA A 736 28.17 20.62 8.82
C ALA A 736 28.23 22.05 8.22
N TRP A 737 28.85 22.23 7.05
CA TRP A 737 29.01 23.52 6.40
C TRP A 737 27.82 23.85 5.48
N GLN A 738 27.65 25.11 5.10
CA GLN A 738 26.60 25.48 4.14
C GLN A 738 26.87 24.78 2.79
N ASP A 739 25.81 24.53 2.01
CA ASP A 739 25.93 23.82 0.73
C ASP A 739 27.05 24.39 -0.15
N ARG A 740 27.96 23.52 -0.61
CA ARG A 740 29.13 23.84 -1.45
C ARG A 740 30.23 24.68 -0.78
N GLU A 741 30.14 24.90 0.54
CA GLU A 741 31.29 25.28 1.35
C GLU A 741 32.07 24.00 1.73
N VAL A 742 33.29 23.90 1.22
CA VAL A 742 34.20 22.81 1.54
C VAL A 742 35.40 23.37 2.29
N ASN A 743 35.92 22.62 3.25
CA ASN A 743 37.10 23.04 3.97
C ASN A 743 38.32 23.13 3.03
N GLU A 744 39.17 24.11 3.28
CA GLU A 744 40.30 24.44 2.41
C GLU A 744 41.29 23.28 2.29
N CYS A 745 41.56 22.52 3.36
CA CYS A 745 42.56 21.46 3.31
C CYS A 745 42.11 20.25 2.47
N LEU A 746 40.83 19.89 2.51
CA LEU A 746 40.28 18.80 1.71
C LEU A 746 40.20 19.18 0.23
N TYR A 747 39.77 20.42 -0.07
CA TYR A 747 39.76 20.89 -1.46
C TYR A 747 41.18 21.01 -2.01
N THR A 748 42.14 21.53 -1.24
CA THR A 748 43.54 21.60 -1.64
C THR A 748 44.08 20.21 -1.99
N TYR A 749 43.84 19.23 -1.11
CA TYR A 749 44.20 17.84 -1.36
C TYR A 749 43.63 17.33 -2.70
N PHE A 750 42.34 17.52 -2.95
CA PHE A 750 41.73 17.09 -4.21
C PHE A 750 42.23 17.87 -5.43
N THR A 751 42.63 19.14 -5.29
CA THR A 751 43.15 19.94 -6.42
C THR A 751 44.63 19.74 -6.71
N ASP A 752 45.41 19.18 -5.79
CA ASP A 752 46.84 18.89 -6.01
C ASP A 752 47.05 17.64 -6.89
N ILE A 753 46.09 16.71 -6.88
CA ILE A 753 46.13 15.46 -7.64
C ILE A 753 45.94 15.69 -9.17
N PRO A 754 44.95 16.46 -9.64
CA PRO A 754 44.75 16.79 -11.06
C PRO A 754 46.01 17.29 -11.77
N ARG A 755 46.87 18.04 -11.07
CA ARG A 755 48.12 18.59 -11.63
C ARG A 755 49.10 17.49 -12.06
N GLN A 756 49.08 16.35 -11.39
CA GLN A 756 49.94 15.19 -11.73
C GLN A 756 49.51 14.52 -13.03
N PHE A 757 48.24 14.68 -13.43
CA PHE A 757 47.64 14.04 -14.60
C PHE A 757 47.29 15.01 -15.74
N GLN A 758 47.88 16.22 -15.71
CA GLN A 758 47.62 17.28 -16.70
C GLN A 758 46.13 17.64 -16.82
N CYS A 759 45.39 17.61 -15.70
CA CYS A 759 44.00 18.06 -15.64
C CYS A 759 43.95 19.53 -15.18
N GLU A 760 43.16 20.33 -15.89
CA GLU A 760 42.97 21.76 -15.62
C GLU A 760 41.73 22.04 -14.75
N GLY A 761 40.93 21.00 -14.49
CA GLY A 761 39.80 21.07 -13.58
C GLY A 761 39.50 19.80 -12.84
N ILE A 762 38.46 19.88 -12.02
CA ILE A 762 38.01 18.85 -11.11
C ILE A 762 36.48 18.76 -11.14
N TRP A 763 35.99 17.53 -11.24
CA TRP A 763 34.59 17.19 -11.00
C TRP A 763 34.51 16.46 -9.66
N TRP A 764 33.71 16.98 -8.74
CA TRP A 764 33.47 16.43 -7.41
C TRP A 764 32.01 16.70 -7.05
N ASP A 765 31.26 15.63 -6.82
CA ASP A 765 29.81 15.62 -6.57
C ASP A 765 29.34 16.72 -5.59
N THR A 766 30.14 16.95 -4.56
CA THR A 766 29.88 17.89 -3.46
C THR A 766 29.82 19.34 -3.94
N VAL A 767 30.57 19.70 -5.00
CA VAL A 767 30.66 21.08 -5.52
C VAL A 767 30.15 21.24 -6.96
N CYS A 768 29.95 20.13 -7.69
CA CYS A 768 29.59 20.13 -9.12
C CYS A 768 28.11 19.82 -9.39
N ILE A 769 27.27 19.60 -8.37
CA ILE A 769 25.83 19.37 -8.55
C ILE A 769 25.02 20.68 -8.42
N PRO A 770 24.21 21.06 -9.45
CA PRO A 770 23.33 22.24 -9.46
C PRO A 770 22.29 22.31 -8.33
N LYS A 771 21.75 23.52 -8.07
CA LYS A 771 20.66 23.71 -7.11
C LYS A 771 19.29 23.88 -7.77
N ASP A 772 19.22 24.55 -8.91
CA ASP A 772 17.97 24.60 -9.66
C ASP A 772 17.45 23.16 -9.94
N LYS A 773 16.15 22.95 -9.74
CA LYS A 773 15.54 21.62 -9.83
C LYS A 773 15.70 21.01 -11.22
N THR A 774 15.63 21.84 -12.26
CA THR A 774 15.77 21.42 -13.65
C THR A 774 17.22 21.13 -13.98
N ALA A 775 18.13 22.07 -13.67
CA ALA A 775 19.57 21.92 -13.85
C ALA A 775 20.11 20.68 -13.10
N ARG A 776 19.66 20.45 -11.86
CA ARG A 776 20.04 19.30 -11.04
C ARG A 776 19.57 17.99 -11.65
N SER A 777 18.33 17.94 -12.14
CA SER A 777 17.83 16.74 -12.82
C SER A 777 18.64 16.42 -14.08
N ILE A 778 19.03 17.44 -14.86
CA ILE A 778 19.88 17.28 -16.04
C ILE A 778 21.26 16.75 -15.63
N ALA A 779 21.91 17.39 -14.65
CA ALA A 779 23.22 17.01 -14.16
C ALA A 779 23.25 15.58 -13.59
N VAL A 780 22.29 15.21 -12.74
CA VAL A 780 22.22 13.85 -12.16
C VAL A 780 21.99 12.78 -13.24
N ASN A 781 21.10 13.04 -14.20
CA ASN A 781 20.84 12.10 -15.29
C ASN A 781 22.05 11.93 -16.22
N ARG A 782 22.93 12.93 -16.28
CA ARG A 782 24.12 12.95 -17.14
C ARG A 782 25.42 12.61 -16.39
N MET A 783 25.36 12.37 -15.09
CA MET A 783 26.53 12.17 -14.24
C MET A 783 27.47 11.07 -14.75
N HIS A 784 26.94 9.99 -15.33
CA HIS A 784 27.75 8.93 -15.94
C HIS A 784 28.64 9.43 -17.09
N LEU A 785 28.15 10.37 -17.91
CA LEU A 785 28.94 11.01 -18.97
C LEU A 785 30.03 11.90 -18.37
N ASP A 786 29.82 12.50 -17.20
CA ASP A 786 30.87 13.31 -16.55
C ASP A 786 32.08 12.44 -16.14
N TYR A 787 31.88 11.15 -15.84
CA TYR A 787 32.97 10.20 -15.60
C TYR A 787 33.58 9.67 -16.91
N GLU A 788 32.75 9.42 -17.92
CA GLU A 788 33.19 8.99 -19.26
C GLU A 788 34.05 10.05 -19.95
N ASP A 789 33.64 11.32 -19.90
CA ASP A 789 34.36 12.46 -20.48
C ASP A 789 35.58 12.89 -19.65
N SER A 790 35.73 12.37 -18.43
CA SER A 790 36.86 12.71 -17.57
C SER A 790 38.17 12.16 -18.12
N ARG A 791 39.27 12.90 -17.94
CA ARG A 791 40.60 12.43 -18.36
C ARG A 791 41.10 11.31 -17.44
N VAL A 792 40.76 11.41 -16.15
CA VAL A 792 41.11 10.45 -15.10
C VAL A 792 39.98 10.46 -14.07
N THR A 793 39.55 9.27 -13.66
CA THR A 793 38.74 9.06 -12.46
C THR A 793 39.65 8.70 -11.30
N PHE A 794 39.58 9.49 -10.23
CA PHE A 794 40.35 9.30 -9.01
C PHE A 794 39.47 8.72 -7.91
N ILE A 795 39.87 7.58 -7.37
CA ILE A 795 39.14 6.88 -6.32
C ILE A 795 39.70 7.28 -4.96
N HIS A 796 38.83 7.83 -4.13
CA HIS A 796 39.12 8.21 -2.75
C HIS A 796 38.23 7.43 -1.78
N ASP A 797 38.86 6.54 -1.02
CA ASP A 797 38.22 5.70 -0.01
C ASP A 797 39.19 5.57 1.17
N CYS A 798 38.71 5.87 2.39
CA CYS A 798 39.57 5.85 3.57
C CYS A 798 40.06 4.44 3.89
N TYR A 799 39.24 3.42 3.62
CA TYR A 799 39.66 2.04 3.84
C TYR A 799 40.82 1.66 2.91
N LEU A 800 40.83 2.08 1.64
CA LEU A 800 41.96 1.89 0.73
C LEU A 800 43.18 2.71 1.14
N ARG A 801 42.98 3.93 1.62
CA ARG A 801 44.07 4.84 2.04
C ARG A 801 44.75 4.44 3.35
N ASP A 802 44.15 3.57 4.15
CA ASP A 802 44.80 3.01 5.33
C ASP A 802 45.65 1.77 4.98
N ARG A 803 45.68 1.34 3.71
CA ARG A 803 46.34 0.12 3.24
C ARG A 803 47.62 0.43 2.49
N SER A 804 48.72 -0.17 2.94
CA SER A 804 49.97 -0.11 2.19
C SER A 804 49.83 -0.87 0.87
N TRP A 805 50.33 -0.28 -0.21
CA TRP A 805 50.49 -0.98 -1.48
C TRP A 805 51.52 -2.11 -1.33
N LEU A 806 51.17 -3.31 -1.80
CA LEU A 806 52.04 -4.49 -1.79
C LEU A 806 52.22 -5.03 -3.22
N ASP A 807 51.16 -5.63 -3.75
CA ASP A 807 51.09 -6.20 -5.09
C ASP A 807 49.67 -6.05 -5.68
N GLY A 808 49.51 -6.35 -6.98
CA GLY A 808 48.24 -6.22 -7.68
C GLY A 808 47.15 -7.17 -7.17
N GLU A 809 47.50 -8.39 -6.74
CA GLU A 809 46.55 -9.39 -6.24
C GLU A 809 45.93 -8.95 -4.91
N SER A 810 46.78 -8.52 -3.97
CA SER A 810 46.38 -7.98 -2.68
C SER A 810 45.57 -6.69 -2.84
N ALA A 811 45.92 -5.85 -3.81
CA ALA A 811 45.17 -4.64 -4.13
C ALA A 811 43.77 -4.95 -4.66
N CYS A 812 43.61 -5.92 -5.56
CA CYS A 812 42.31 -6.35 -6.06
C CYS A 812 41.38 -6.79 -4.93
N ILE A 813 41.88 -7.62 -4.01
CA ILE A 813 41.10 -8.12 -2.87
C ILE A 813 40.71 -6.96 -1.95
N THR A 814 41.64 -6.05 -1.69
CA THR A 814 41.38 -4.87 -0.86
C THR A 814 40.32 -3.96 -1.49
N ILE A 815 40.33 -3.78 -2.81
CA ILE A 815 39.33 -3.02 -3.56
C ILE A 815 37.95 -3.66 -3.44
N ILE A 816 37.84 -4.97 -3.68
CA ILE A 816 36.56 -5.69 -3.59
C ILE A 816 35.95 -5.58 -2.19
N HIS A 817 36.78 -5.57 -1.15
CA HIS A 817 36.32 -5.42 0.23
C HIS A 817 36.09 -3.97 0.68
N SER A 818 36.42 -2.97 -0.14
CA SER A 818 36.30 -1.56 0.22
C SER A 818 34.83 -1.07 0.28
N PRO A 819 34.51 -0.09 1.15
CA PRO A 819 33.21 0.57 1.16
C PRO A 819 32.86 1.20 -0.17
N TRP A 820 33.85 1.80 -0.82
CA TRP A 820 33.73 2.33 -2.17
C TRP A 820 33.19 1.28 -3.15
N PHE A 821 33.81 0.11 -3.28
CA PHE A 821 33.36 -0.87 -4.27
C PHE A 821 32.00 -1.51 -3.95
N SER A 822 31.65 -1.58 -2.65
CA SER A 822 30.40 -2.20 -2.19
C SER A 822 29.11 -1.39 -2.46
N ARG A 823 29.19 -0.25 -3.16
CA ARG A 823 28.06 0.65 -3.43
C ARG A 823 27.70 0.66 -4.91
N GLY A 824 26.41 0.60 -5.22
CA GLY A 824 25.94 0.53 -6.61
C GLY A 824 26.30 1.75 -7.47
N TRP A 825 26.39 2.94 -6.86
CA TRP A 825 26.70 4.19 -7.57
C TRP A 825 28.17 4.30 -7.98
N THR A 826 29.11 4.02 -7.07
CA THR A 826 30.56 4.01 -7.33
C THR A 826 30.97 2.93 -8.34
N GLY A 827 30.24 1.80 -8.36
CA GLY A 827 30.38 0.80 -9.42
C GLY A 827 29.99 1.33 -10.81
N LEU A 828 28.95 2.17 -10.89
CA LEU A 828 28.57 2.85 -12.14
C LEU A 828 29.64 3.86 -12.57
N GLU A 829 30.14 4.66 -11.63
CA GLU A 829 31.24 5.61 -11.88
C GLU A 829 32.46 4.90 -12.47
N LEU A 830 32.82 3.74 -11.91
CA LEU A 830 33.90 2.90 -12.40
C LEU A 830 33.62 2.35 -13.81
N ALA A 831 32.40 1.86 -14.08
CA ALA A 831 32.03 1.25 -15.36
C ALA A 831 32.16 2.20 -16.56
N PHE A 832 31.87 3.49 -16.34
CA PHE A 832 31.96 4.53 -17.36
C PHE A 832 33.34 5.19 -17.45
N SER A 833 34.24 4.95 -16.48
CA SER A 833 35.57 5.56 -16.46
C SER A 833 36.54 4.88 -17.44
N HIS A 834 37.34 5.67 -18.15
CA HIS A 834 38.37 5.15 -19.07
C HIS A 834 39.75 4.96 -18.43
N LYS A 835 40.11 5.80 -17.46
CA LYS A 835 41.40 5.72 -16.74
C LYS A 835 41.14 5.91 -15.26
N VAL A 836 41.56 4.94 -14.47
CA VAL A 836 41.17 4.84 -13.07
C VAL A 836 42.42 4.83 -12.20
N LYS A 837 42.51 5.79 -11.28
CA LYS A 837 43.64 5.94 -10.35
C LYS A 837 43.16 5.75 -8.92
N ILE A 838 43.78 4.84 -8.18
CA ILE A 838 43.40 4.46 -6.81
C ILE A 838 44.47 4.92 -5.83
N ALA A 839 44.05 5.63 -4.79
CA ALA A 839 44.94 6.06 -3.70
C ALA A 839 45.03 5.01 -2.58
N PHE A 840 46.25 4.62 -2.26
CA PHE A 840 46.63 3.78 -1.13
C PHE A 840 47.32 4.64 -0.04
N LYS A 841 47.76 3.98 1.03
CA LYS A 841 48.51 4.62 2.12
C LYS A 841 49.76 5.34 1.63
N ASP A 842 50.15 6.37 2.37
CA ASP A 842 51.31 7.22 2.08
C ASP A 842 51.22 7.96 0.73
N SER A 843 49.99 8.21 0.25
CA SER A 843 49.69 8.90 -1.02
C SER A 843 50.22 8.18 -2.26
N VAL A 844 50.39 6.86 -2.19
CA VAL A 844 50.71 6.02 -3.34
C VAL A 844 49.49 5.95 -4.25
N ILE A 845 49.62 6.38 -5.50
CA ILE A 845 48.54 6.33 -6.50
C ILE A 845 48.90 5.29 -7.56
N LYS A 846 47.99 4.34 -7.80
CA LYS A 846 48.16 3.23 -8.76
C LYS A 846 47.08 3.23 -9.84
N ASP A 847 47.46 2.84 -11.05
CA ASP A 847 46.52 2.62 -12.15
C ASP A 847 45.84 1.27 -12.04
N LEU A 848 44.51 1.25 -12.21
CA LEU A 848 43.76 0.00 -12.14
C LEU A 848 44.16 -0.98 -13.25
N ASP A 849 44.34 -0.51 -14.49
CA ASP A 849 44.66 -1.36 -15.63
C ASP A 849 46.15 -1.69 -15.69
N GLU A 850 47.03 -0.70 -15.45
CA GLU A 850 48.49 -0.86 -15.64
C GLU A 850 49.25 -1.38 -14.42
N ASP A 851 48.82 -1.03 -13.19
CA ASP A 851 49.55 -1.41 -11.96
C ASP A 851 48.88 -2.56 -11.20
N ILE A 852 47.54 -2.67 -11.27
CA ILE A 852 46.76 -3.58 -10.42
C ILE A 852 46.34 -4.84 -11.20
N LEU A 853 45.76 -4.65 -12.39
CA LEU A 853 45.24 -5.73 -13.23
C LEU A 853 46.24 -6.22 -14.28
N ALA A 854 47.44 -5.65 -14.36
CA ALA A 854 48.46 -6.09 -15.30
C ALA A 854 48.86 -7.55 -15.04
N GLU A 855 48.87 -8.37 -16.09
CA GLU A 855 49.30 -9.77 -16.01
C GLU A 855 50.74 -9.83 -15.47
N SER A 856 50.94 -10.61 -14.41
CA SER A 856 52.27 -10.81 -13.82
C SER A 856 53.16 -11.57 -14.81
N ASP A 857 54.03 -10.83 -15.47
CA ASP A 857 55.11 -11.43 -16.26
C ASP A 857 56.02 -12.26 -15.33
N THR A 858 56.12 -13.56 -15.64
CA THR A 858 57.13 -14.55 -15.23
C THR A 858 56.94 -15.40 -13.94
N SER A 859 56.77 -16.72 -14.19
CA SER A 859 57.27 -17.88 -13.40
C SER A 859 56.43 -18.53 -12.29
N SER A 860 55.14 -18.22 -12.14
CA SER A 860 54.23 -19.01 -11.29
C SER A 860 53.10 -19.63 -12.12
N PRO A 861 52.63 -20.87 -11.83
CA PRO A 861 51.52 -21.45 -12.58
C PRO A 861 50.27 -20.55 -12.38
N PRO A 862 49.48 -20.32 -13.45
CA PRO A 862 48.39 -19.35 -13.40
C PRO A 862 47.31 -19.86 -12.45
N ILE A 863 47.07 -19.12 -11.37
CA ILE A 863 45.76 -19.15 -10.71
C ILE A 863 44.93 -18.16 -11.52
N SER A 864 44.21 -18.68 -12.50
CA SER A 864 43.18 -17.93 -13.23
C SER A 864 42.19 -17.35 -12.22
N LEU A 865 42.21 -16.04 -12.02
CA LEU A 865 41.03 -15.32 -11.54
C LEU A 865 39.92 -15.58 -12.57
N PRO A 866 38.74 -16.06 -12.17
CA PRO A 866 37.70 -16.39 -13.13
C PRO A 866 37.22 -15.11 -13.81
N THR A 867 37.35 -15.07 -15.13
CA THR A 867 36.77 -14.08 -16.05
C THR A 867 35.27 -14.00 -15.91
#